data_AF-A0A4Z0APA1-F1
#
_entry.id   AF-A0A4Z0APA1-F1
#
_cell.length_a   1.000
_cell.length_b   1.000
_cell.length_c   1.000
_cell.angle_alpha   90.00
_cell.angle_beta   90.00
_cell.angle_gamma   90.00
#
_symmetry.space_group_name_H-M   'P 1'
#
loop_
_entity.id
_entity.type
_entity.pdbx_description
1 polymer ?
#
loop_
_entity_poly.entity_id
_entity_poly.type
_entity_poly.pdbx_seq_one_letter_code
_entity_poly.pdbx_strand_id
1 'polypeptide(L)'
;MPKPLRPSSHRNTPTLAQLRRLSEQRPNDPQVWKDLGNLQLHAEPERALCSFEQALRLLPDEPEALELVAKAAQKLGQADRALELVLKALRINEDFVAGQHRLATLYFEKGQFAKALPHIERALEMAPNNGRMLSRKGLILNRLERHSEAIAVFDLLIEREPGDYSHWNNAANLYKDIGQLATADTYYQKAVALAKRKDVLPYSNRLTSLHYDPERSRDYIFGVCKEWQSRFGPKSVPPRPDIKDRTPNRRLRIGLVSDGLRQHPVGNMIVGVLEKLPRHQFELFAYSTSQVCDHLTRRIQAVTHQWLGIKHMDDPALAQRVRDDRIDILIDLCGHNAGNRMGAMALQPAPLLVKWVGGLINTTGLDAIDYLLTDRIESPEGEDPYYTEKLIRLPDDYICYDPPPYTPDIRPLPALANGYVTYGCFNNPTKVNDVLLARWAELMRATPTSRLLLKGGAFGNSELRAHVHSVMAAHGVAEERVLIEGPVGHKSLLETYNRIDIALDPWPYSGGLTTCEALLMGVPVVTFPGPTFAGRHSATHLVNAGLPELVVNSWEHYQQRVIELASDLESLKRIRGHLRDVLMNSPVCDSQRFANHFASAMRAIWQRYCEGKSAAPLSLDAQGQARFDGEARPVDLQHPEAPAQAPDFSFKFQGKVVTLDHGGTLIASAQFVALQKTAAFSTVAFDPASRIDNARQLAQLGELHYYPHAALGSGQPATLYACLDPAMSATLAPLSASGVLTKLPLPTLKLDAINGLPPVDWLLLDNLNDSLAVVEHGQRALADTLLVQARVNFTPTHDHQADVGLISRCLARRGFSFYRLNNLQNQANASHLVCADALFLPDASRMATLSDNQRLKLAFLLHTAYGAHDVASELLSAIDPELAAQYVKYRDNPQPAELPRAPMQEPQVTFPAEVAAYVKGLYTQASVILEYGSGGSTLLAANMPGKTVISVENDARWAEDMQGWIANATLPSKPRIYPIDVGETGKWARPKNARQWKRFHTYPLKVWDEPYFEQPDVILIDGRFRIACFVTAYLRATKPMIVLFDDYVDRPHYHVVERLVTPTEFVGRMARFDVRPLDHLPREELTWLVASFNEVAYADA
;
A
#
# COMPACT_ATOMS: atom_id res chain seq x y z
N MET A 1 -54.59 -53.86 -17.51
CA MET A 1 -54.19 -52.46 -17.26
C MET A 1 -54.21 -52.15 -15.77
N PRO A 2 -53.05 -51.90 -15.15
CA PRO A 2 -52.93 -51.06 -13.97
C PRO A 2 -52.20 -49.75 -14.32
N LYS A 3 -52.69 -48.66 -13.73
CA LYS A 3 -52.28 -47.26 -13.95
C LYS A 3 -50.79 -47.01 -13.65
N PRO A 4 -50.11 -46.12 -14.39
CA PRO A 4 -48.80 -45.63 -14.00
C PRO A 4 -48.90 -44.81 -12.71
N LEU A 5 -47.99 -45.09 -11.79
CA LEU A 5 -47.78 -44.35 -10.54
C LEU A 5 -47.51 -42.87 -10.87
N ARG A 6 -48.32 -41.98 -10.27
CA ARG A 6 -48.13 -40.52 -10.35
C ARG A 6 -46.80 -40.12 -9.71
N PRO A 7 -46.12 -39.07 -10.22
CA PRO A 7 -44.94 -38.51 -9.58
C PRO A 7 -45.32 -37.96 -8.20
N SER A 8 -44.52 -38.28 -7.19
CA SER A 8 -44.67 -37.73 -5.84
C SER A 8 -44.61 -36.20 -5.86
N SER A 9 -45.60 -35.60 -5.21
CA SER A 9 -45.82 -34.17 -4.97
C SER A 9 -44.53 -33.37 -4.69
N HIS A 10 -44.41 -32.21 -5.35
CA HIS A 10 -43.58 -31.09 -4.89
C HIS A 10 -43.81 -30.85 -3.39
N ARG A 11 -42.76 -31.02 -2.56
CA ARG A 11 -42.75 -30.43 -1.21
C ARG A 11 -42.81 -28.92 -1.41
N ASN A 12 -43.90 -28.28 -0.96
CA ASN A 12 -43.99 -26.82 -0.89
C ASN A 12 -42.84 -26.30 -0.01
N THR A 13 -41.81 -25.70 -0.62
CA THR A 13 -40.77 -25.00 0.11
C THR A 13 -41.42 -23.86 0.90
N PRO A 14 -41.27 -23.81 2.23
CA PRO A 14 -41.95 -22.80 3.04
C PRO A 14 -41.46 -21.40 2.68
N THR A 15 -42.38 -20.43 2.59
CA THR A 15 -42.07 -19.02 2.30
C THR A 15 -41.33 -18.36 3.46
N LEU A 16 -40.67 -17.22 3.21
CA LEU A 16 -39.99 -16.45 4.27
C LEU A 16 -40.93 -16.11 5.44
N ALA A 17 -42.20 -15.76 5.15
CA ALA A 17 -43.20 -15.48 6.18
C ALA A 17 -43.59 -16.74 6.97
N GLN A 18 -43.67 -17.90 6.31
CA GLN A 18 -43.93 -19.18 6.98
C GLN A 18 -42.75 -19.59 7.87
N LEU A 19 -41.51 -19.45 7.40
CA LEU A 19 -40.32 -19.76 8.21
C LEU A 19 -40.13 -18.80 9.39
N ARG A 20 -40.48 -17.51 9.26
CA ARG A 20 -40.53 -16.59 10.41
C ARG A 20 -41.52 -17.07 11.48
N ARG A 21 -42.76 -17.40 11.09
CA ARG A 21 -43.75 -17.96 12.04
C ARG A 21 -43.31 -19.29 12.63
N LEU A 22 -42.72 -20.18 11.83
CA LEU A 22 -42.20 -21.46 12.30
C LEU A 22 -41.05 -21.26 13.31
N SER A 23 -40.18 -20.27 13.11
CA SER A 23 -39.09 -19.97 14.05
C SER A 23 -39.60 -19.46 15.41
N GLU A 24 -40.76 -18.79 15.43
CA GLU A 24 -41.44 -18.37 16.66
C GLU A 24 -42.17 -19.55 17.34
N GLN A 25 -42.79 -20.44 16.55
CA GLN A 25 -43.51 -21.62 17.06
C GLN A 25 -42.59 -22.75 17.51
N ARG A 26 -41.40 -22.85 16.90
CA ARG A 26 -40.39 -23.90 17.14
C ARG A 26 -39.00 -23.28 17.34
N PRO A 27 -38.80 -22.45 18.38
CA PRO A 27 -37.55 -21.73 18.57
C PRO A 27 -36.35 -22.63 18.88
N ASN A 28 -36.60 -23.88 19.28
CA ASN A 28 -35.58 -24.90 19.60
C ASN A 28 -35.31 -25.87 18.44
N ASP A 29 -35.92 -25.66 17.26
CA ASP A 29 -35.67 -26.49 16.07
C ASP A 29 -34.56 -25.84 15.22
N PRO A 30 -33.33 -26.39 15.21
CA PRO A 30 -32.22 -25.80 14.47
C PRO A 30 -32.45 -25.78 12.96
N GLN A 31 -33.20 -26.74 12.41
CA GLN A 31 -33.44 -26.79 10.97
C GLN A 31 -34.28 -25.60 10.49
N VAL A 32 -35.27 -25.19 11.27
CA VAL A 32 -36.10 -24.01 10.97
C VAL A 32 -35.24 -22.76 10.86
N TRP A 33 -34.25 -22.60 11.74
CA TRP A 33 -33.33 -21.47 11.73
C TRP A 33 -32.34 -21.52 10.54
N LYS A 34 -31.83 -22.70 10.18
CA LYS A 34 -31.02 -22.89 8.96
C LYS A 34 -31.82 -22.54 7.70
N ASP A 35 -33.06 -23.02 7.59
CA ASP A 35 -33.93 -22.76 6.44
C ASP A 35 -34.28 -21.27 6.34
N LEU A 36 -34.61 -20.64 7.48
CA LEU A 36 -34.87 -19.20 7.55
C LEU A 36 -33.65 -18.38 7.11
N GLY A 37 -32.47 -18.70 7.65
CA GLY A 37 -31.23 -18.04 7.27
C GLY A 37 -30.89 -18.21 5.79
N ASN A 38 -31.11 -19.39 5.21
CA ASN A 38 -30.88 -19.64 3.79
C ASN A 38 -31.77 -18.77 2.88
N LEU A 39 -33.04 -18.57 3.24
CA LEU A 39 -33.92 -17.64 2.50
C LEU A 39 -33.53 -16.18 2.69
N GLN A 40 -33.05 -15.80 3.87
CA GLN A 40 -32.62 -14.42 4.17
C GLN A 40 -31.28 -14.06 3.52
N LEU A 41 -30.37 -15.02 3.35
CA LEU A 41 -28.95 -14.78 3.05
C LEU A 41 -28.71 -13.81 1.89
N HIS A 42 -29.51 -13.90 0.83
CA HIS A 42 -29.33 -13.05 -0.34
C HIS A 42 -29.82 -11.62 -0.13
N ALA A 43 -31.00 -11.44 0.48
CA ALA A 43 -31.66 -10.14 0.63
C ALA A 43 -31.34 -9.41 1.95
N GLU A 44 -31.14 -10.16 3.03
CA GLU A 44 -30.97 -9.64 4.40
C GLU A 44 -29.81 -10.41 5.09
N PRO A 45 -28.55 -10.26 4.64
CA PRO A 45 -27.43 -11.07 5.13
C PRO A 45 -27.16 -10.91 6.64
N GLU A 46 -27.48 -9.75 7.23
CA GLU A 46 -27.40 -9.52 8.68
C GLU A 46 -28.44 -10.36 9.42
N ARG A 47 -29.67 -10.43 8.91
CA ARG A 47 -30.73 -11.28 9.50
C ARG A 47 -30.42 -12.76 9.31
N ALA A 48 -29.88 -13.12 8.16
CA ALA A 48 -29.43 -14.48 7.90
C ALA A 48 -28.34 -14.91 8.89
N LEU A 49 -27.36 -14.03 9.16
CA LEU A 49 -26.35 -14.27 10.18
C LEU A 49 -27.00 -14.54 11.55
N CYS A 50 -27.94 -13.70 11.99
CA CYS A 50 -28.66 -13.93 13.26
C CYS A 50 -29.39 -15.27 13.30
N SER A 51 -30.06 -15.65 12.21
CA SER A 51 -30.76 -16.93 12.09
C SER A 51 -29.78 -18.11 12.16
N PHE A 52 -28.67 -18.05 11.43
CA PHE A 52 -27.64 -19.09 11.49
C PHE A 52 -26.93 -19.15 12.84
N GLU A 53 -26.71 -18.03 13.50
CA GLU A 53 -26.16 -17.98 14.87
C GLU A 53 -27.13 -18.61 15.89
N GLN A 54 -28.43 -18.53 15.66
CA GLN A 54 -29.42 -19.25 16.47
C GLN A 54 -29.36 -20.77 16.20
N ALA A 55 -29.24 -21.20 14.94
CA ALA A 55 -29.04 -22.61 14.61
C ALA A 55 -27.74 -23.16 15.24
N LEU A 56 -26.64 -22.40 15.16
CA LEU A 56 -25.37 -22.75 15.77
C LEU A 56 -25.44 -22.77 17.31
N ARG A 57 -26.23 -21.90 17.95
CA ARG A 57 -26.46 -21.98 19.40
C ARG A 57 -27.14 -23.27 19.83
N LEU A 58 -28.05 -23.79 19.01
CA LEU A 58 -28.74 -25.05 19.24
C LEU A 58 -27.84 -26.25 18.92
N LEU A 59 -26.92 -26.12 17.95
CA LEU A 59 -25.96 -27.15 17.53
C LEU A 59 -24.52 -26.59 17.42
N PRO A 60 -23.80 -26.37 18.54
CA PRO A 60 -22.52 -25.61 18.57
C PRO A 60 -21.35 -26.22 17.79
N ASP A 61 -21.39 -27.52 17.54
CA ASP A 61 -20.34 -28.30 16.87
C ASP A 61 -20.87 -29.07 15.65
N GLU A 62 -21.99 -28.65 15.07
CA GLU A 62 -22.43 -29.18 13.78
C GLU A 62 -21.67 -28.47 12.64
N PRO A 63 -20.94 -29.22 11.77
CA PRO A 63 -20.18 -28.62 10.66
C PRO A 63 -21.04 -27.76 9.72
N GLU A 64 -22.29 -28.16 9.49
CA GLU A 64 -23.23 -27.41 8.65
C GLU A 64 -23.60 -26.06 9.27
N ALA A 65 -23.94 -26.00 10.56
CA ALA A 65 -24.25 -24.74 11.24
C ALA A 65 -23.06 -23.77 11.22
N LEU A 66 -21.84 -24.28 11.44
CA LEU A 66 -20.60 -23.49 11.37
C LEU A 66 -20.37 -22.91 9.96
N GLU A 67 -20.56 -23.71 8.91
CA GLU A 67 -20.40 -23.26 7.52
C GLU A 67 -21.45 -22.23 7.13
N LEU A 68 -22.70 -22.38 7.57
CA LEU A 68 -23.77 -21.42 7.28
C LEU A 68 -23.50 -20.05 7.93
N VAL A 69 -23.02 -20.02 9.18
CA VAL A 69 -22.56 -18.78 9.82
C VAL A 69 -21.36 -18.21 9.06
N ALA A 70 -20.39 -19.04 8.66
CA ALA A 70 -19.25 -18.60 7.87
C ALA A 70 -19.65 -18.00 6.52
N LYS A 71 -20.63 -18.60 5.84
CA LYS A 71 -21.19 -18.13 4.58
C LYS A 71 -21.85 -16.76 4.72
N ALA A 72 -22.60 -16.53 5.80
CA ALA A 72 -23.17 -15.21 6.08
C ALA A 72 -22.10 -14.17 6.48
N ALA A 73 -21.16 -14.56 7.35
CA ALA A 73 -20.02 -13.73 7.75
C ALA A 73 -19.19 -13.28 6.54
N GLN A 74 -18.87 -14.21 5.62
CA GLN A 74 -18.20 -13.93 4.35
C GLN A 74 -18.96 -12.87 3.53
N LYS A 75 -20.28 -13.03 3.37
CA LYS A 75 -21.12 -12.09 2.60
C LYS A 75 -21.16 -10.69 3.21
N LEU A 76 -20.99 -10.60 4.54
CA LEU A 76 -20.87 -9.35 5.30
C LEU A 76 -19.45 -8.78 5.36
N GLY A 77 -18.47 -9.39 4.66
CA GLY A 77 -17.07 -8.96 4.67
C GLY A 77 -16.29 -9.35 5.93
N GLN A 78 -16.83 -10.21 6.78
CA GLN A 78 -16.15 -10.75 7.97
C GLN A 78 -15.30 -11.98 7.59
N ALA A 79 -14.36 -11.80 6.66
CA ALA A 79 -13.61 -12.90 6.05
C ALA A 79 -12.78 -13.73 7.06
N ASP A 80 -12.18 -13.08 8.07
CA ASP A 80 -11.40 -13.79 9.08
C ASP A 80 -12.28 -14.66 10.00
N ARG A 81 -13.45 -14.15 10.38
CA ARG A 81 -14.46 -14.92 11.11
C ARG A 81 -14.96 -16.11 10.28
N ALA A 82 -15.21 -15.89 9.00
CA ALA A 82 -15.63 -16.96 8.10
C ALA A 82 -14.55 -18.05 7.98
N LEU A 83 -13.28 -17.67 7.90
CA LEU A 83 -12.15 -18.60 7.84
C LEU A 83 -12.04 -19.44 9.12
N GLU A 84 -12.12 -18.80 10.28
CA GLU A 84 -12.07 -19.48 11.59
C GLU A 84 -13.18 -20.53 11.72
N LEU A 85 -14.42 -20.16 11.37
CA LEU A 85 -15.59 -21.05 11.45
C LEU A 85 -15.49 -22.24 10.50
N VAL A 86 -14.96 -22.04 9.29
CA VAL A 86 -14.79 -23.11 8.30
C VAL A 86 -13.66 -24.06 8.71
N LEU A 87 -12.56 -23.53 9.25
CA LEU A 87 -11.49 -24.36 9.81
C LEU A 87 -12.00 -25.15 11.03
N LYS A 88 -12.89 -24.57 11.85
CA LYS A 88 -13.57 -25.33 12.92
C LYS A 88 -14.43 -26.46 12.34
N ALA A 89 -15.25 -26.19 11.32
CA ALA A 89 -16.07 -27.21 10.68
C ALA A 89 -15.24 -28.37 10.10
N LEU A 90 -14.11 -28.05 9.47
CA LEU A 90 -13.20 -29.04 8.88
C LEU A 90 -12.37 -29.81 9.91
N ARG A 91 -12.11 -29.25 11.10
CA ARG A 91 -11.53 -30.01 12.21
C ARG A 91 -12.48 -31.06 12.78
N ILE A 92 -13.79 -30.79 12.72
CA ILE A 92 -14.82 -31.75 13.17
C ILE A 92 -15.05 -32.83 12.11
N ASN A 93 -15.06 -32.43 10.83
CA ASN A 93 -15.17 -33.34 9.71
C ASN A 93 -14.32 -32.83 8.54
N GLU A 94 -13.15 -33.44 8.34
CA GLU A 94 -12.20 -33.07 7.29
C GLU A 94 -12.79 -33.22 5.88
N ASP A 95 -13.62 -34.24 5.69
CA ASP A 95 -14.29 -34.57 4.44
C ASP A 95 -15.65 -33.85 4.30
N PHE A 96 -15.87 -32.79 5.09
CA PHE A 96 -17.05 -31.96 4.94
C PHE A 96 -16.98 -31.13 3.65
N VAL A 97 -17.62 -31.65 2.59
CA VAL A 97 -17.61 -31.09 1.24
C VAL A 97 -17.92 -29.59 1.19
N ALA A 98 -18.96 -29.14 1.90
CA ALA A 98 -19.32 -27.71 1.93
C ALA A 98 -18.25 -26.86 2.63
N GLY A 99 -17.60 -27.39 3.68
CA GLY A 99 -16.46 -26.77 4.34
C GLY A 99 -15.25 -26.63 3.41
N GLN A 100 -14.87 -27.70 2.70
CA GLN A 100 -13.73 -27.69 1.77
C GLN A 100 -13.94 -26.67 0.63
N HIS A 101 -15.13 -26.68 0.03
CA HIS A 101 -15.50 -25.69 -0.99
C HIS A 101 -15.54 -24.25 -0.44
N ARG A 102 -16.02 -24.05 0.79
CA ARG A 102 -16.02 -22.72 1.42
C ARG A 102 -14.60 -22.24 1.68
N LEU A 103 -13.72 -23.10 2.18
CA LEU A 103 -12.31 -22.79 2.43
C LEU A 103 -11.59 -22.41 1.14
N ALA A 104 -11.78 -23.19 0.07
CA ALA A 104 -11.28 -22.86 -1.26
C ALA A 104 -11.77 -21.49 -1.75
N THR A 105 -13.05 -21.18 -1.51
CA THR A 105 -13.63 -19.87 -1.87
C THR A 105 -12.99 -18.73 -1.07
N LEU A 106 -12.76 -18.90 0.23
CA LEU A 106 -12.12 -17.88 1.07
C LEU A 106 -10.66 -17.66 0.67
N TYR A 107 -9.91 -18.73 0.38
CA TYR A 107 -8.55 -18.59 -0.15
C TYR A 107 -8.51 -17.91 -1.52
N PHE A 108 -9.46 -18.24 -2.41
CA PHE A 108 -9.61 -17.56 -3.69
C PHE A 108 -9.86 -16.05 -3.51
N GLU A 109 -10.73 -15.65 -2.57
CA GLU A 109 -11.00 -14.24 -2.29
C GLU A 109 -9.81 -13.50 -1.66
N LYS A 110 -8.98 -14.21 -0.87
CA LYS A 110 -7.70 -13.68 -0.34
C LYS A 110 -6.57 -13.67 -1.38
N GLY A 111 -6.82 -14.09 -2.63
CA GLY A 111 -5.80 -14.18 -3.68
C GLY A 111 -4.82 -15.34 -3.52
N GLN A 112 -5.06 -16.25 -2.58
CA GLN A 112 -4.20 -17.41 -2.28
C GLN A 112 -4.61 -18.61 -3.14
N PHE A 113 -4.54 -18.47 -4.47
CA PHE A 113 -5.06 -19.45 -5.42
C PHE A 113 -4.39 -20.82 -5.33
N ALA A 114 -3.08 -20.85 -5.06
CA ALA A 114 -2.32 -22.08 -4.88
C ALA A 114 -2.80 -22.89 -3.67
N LYS A 115 -3.22 -22.21 -2.59
CA LYS A 115 -3.84 -22.85 -1.42
C LYS A 115 -5.28 -23.27 -1.70
N ALA A 116 -6.00 -22.52 -2.53
CA ALA A 116 -7.40 -22.82 -2.84
C ALA A 116 -7.59 -24.11 -3.65
N LEU A 117 -6.65 -24.42 -4.55
CA LEU A 117 -6.74 -25.55 -5.47
C LEU A 117 -6.89 -26.93 -4.78
N PRO A 118 -6.04 -27.34 -3.82
CA PRO A 118 -6.17 -28.65 -3.18
C PRO A 118 -7.50 -28.82 -2.44
N HIS A 119 -8.05 -27.76 -1.84
CA HIS A 119 -9.34 -27.82 -1.14
C HIS A 119 -10.52 -27.99 -2.10
N ILE A 120 -10.51 -27.33 -3.28
CA ILE A 120 -11.57 -27.54 -4.26
C ILE A 120 -11.48 -28.92 -4.92
N GLU A 121 -10.25 -29.43 -5.10
CA GLU A 121 -10.02 -30.78 -5.62
C GLU A 121 -10.50 -31.84 -4.64
N ARG A 122 -10.18 -31.70 -3.34
CA ARG A 122 -10.72 -32.58 -2.30
C ARG A 122 -12.25 -32.57 -2.27
N ALA A 123 -12.87 -31.38 -2.34
CA ALA A 123 -14.33 -31.28 -2.44
C ALA A 123 -14.91 -32.03 -3.66
N LEU A 124 -14.20 -31.98 -4.79
CA LEU A 124 -14.60 -32.64 -6.04
C LEU A 124 -14.33 -34.16 -6.02
N GLU A 125 -13.37 -34.68 -5.27
CA GLU A 125 -13.21 -36.14 -5.11
C GLU A 125 -14.48 -36.79 -4.52
N MET A 126 -15.14 -36.08 -3.60
CA MET A 126 -16.38 -36.53 -2.95
C MET A 126 -17.64 -36.18 -3.75
N ALA A 127 -17.59 -35.13 -4.56
CA ALA A 127 -18.70 -34.66 -5.37
C ALA A 127 -18.24 -34.31 -6.81
N PRO A 128 -17.80 -35.31 -7.62
CA PRO A 128 -17.08 -35.08 -8.88
C PRO A 128 -17.88 -34.35 -9.95
N ASN A 129 -19.20 -34.38 -9.85
CA ASN A 129 -20.10 -33.77 -10.82
C ASN A 129 -20.76 -32.47 -10.31
N ASN A 130 -20.27 -31.88 -9.21
CA ASN A 130 -20.82 -30.62 -8.69
C ASN A 130 -20.41 -29.42 -9.55
N GLY A 131 -21.32 -28.93 -10.40
CA GLY A 131 -21.05 -27.83 -11.34
C GLY A 131 -20.51 -26.55 -10.69
N ARG A 132 -20.99 -26.19 -9.49
CA ARG A 132 -20.50 -25.01 -8.75
C ARG A 132 -19.04 -25.16 -8.31
N MET A 133 -18.64 -26.35 -7.89
CA MET A 133 -17.26 -26.64 -7.47
C MET A 133 -16.33 -26.72 -8.68
N LEU A 134 -16.78 -27.33 -9.78
CA LEU A 134 -16.04 -27.33 -11.05
C LEU A 134 -15.82 -25.91 -11.56
N SER A 135 -16.86 -25.06 -11.55
CA SER A 135 -16.73 -23.65 -11.94
C SER A 135 -15.71 -22.91 -11.04
N ARG A 136 -15.73 -23.16 -9.73
CA ARG A 136 -14.71 -22.63 -8.81
C ARG A 136 -13.31 -23.13 -9.14
N LYS A 137 -13.13 -24.42 -9.47
CA LYS A 137 -11.85 -24.99 -9.92
C LYS A 137 -11.36 -24.31 -11.18
N GLY A 138 -12.21 -24.14 -12.19
CA GLY A 138 -11.88 -23.43 -13.44
C GLY A 138 -11.41 -21.99 -13.17
N LEU A 139 -12.08 -21.26 -12.28
CA LEU A 139 -11.65 -19.92 -11.88
C LEU A 139 -10.31 -19.91 -11.11
N ILE A 140 -10.07 -20.89 -10.23
CA ILE A 140 -8.78 -21.02 -9.52
C ILE A 140 -7.66 -21.32 -10.52
N LEU A 141 -7.87 -22.24 -11.46
CA LEU A 141 -6.91 -22.59 -12.50
C LEU A 141 -6.59 -21.40 -13.40
N ASN A 142 -7.60 -20.61 -13.78
CA ASN A 142 -7.41 -19.35 -14.50
C ASN A 142 -6.46 -18.42 -13.73
N ARG A 143 -6.72 -18.20 -12.44
CA ARG A 143 -5.86 -17.33 -11.59
C ARG A 143 -4.46 -17.88 -11.32
N LEU A 144 -4.23 -19.16 -11.60
CA LEU A 144 -2.92 -19.81 -11.58
C LEU A 144 -2.26 -19.84 -12.96
N GLU A 145 -2.85 -19.17 -13.97
CA GLU A 145 -2.40 -19.14 -15.37
C GLU A 145 -2.40 -20.53 -16.06
N ARG A 146 -3.08 -21.52 -15.47
CA ARG A 146 -3.27 -22.89 -15.99
C ARG A 146 -4.48 -22.94 -16.93
N HIS A 147 -4.42 -22.14 -18.00
CA HIS A 147 -5.59 -21.88 -18.86
C HIS A 147 -6.09 -23.13 -19.59
N SER A 148 -5.21 -24.00 -20.09
CA SER A 148 -5.60 -25.22 -20.81
C SER A 148 -6.48 -26.13 -19.94
N GLU A 149 -6.09 -26.31 -18.67
CA GLU A 149 -6.88 -27.09 -17.71
C GLU A 149 -8.17 -26.37 -17.31
N ALA A 150 -8.14 -25.04 -17.21
CA ALA A 150 -9.34 -24.25 -16.95
C ALA A 150 -10.35 -24.36 -18.11
N ILE A 151 -9.88 -24.30 -19.36
CA ILE A 151 -10.69 -24.47 -20.57
C ILE A 151 -11.34 -25.85 -20.55
N ALA A 152 -10.57 -26.92 -20.32
CA ALA A 152 -11.11 -28.27 -20.24
C ALA A 152 -12.21 -28.41 -19.16
N VAL A 153 -12.08 -27.73 -18.02
CA VAL A 153 -13.12 -27.69 -16.99
C VAL A 153 -14.37 -26.96 -17.47
N PHE A 154 -14.23 -25.83 -18.17
CA PHE A 154 -15.38 -25.10 -18.70
C PHE A 154 -16.04 -25.78 -19.89
N ASP A 155 -15.29 -26.47 -20.75
CA ASP A 155 -15.83 -27.28 -21.84
C ASP A 155 -16.70 -28.41 -21.28
N LEU A 156 -16.22 -29.12 -20.25
CA LEU A 156 -17.00 -30.13 -19.54
C LEU A 156 -18.29 -29.55 -18.93
N LEU A 157 -18.22 -28.34 -18.38
CA LEU A 157 -19.40 -27.65 -17.84
C LEU A 157 -20.38 -27.23 -18.93
N ILE A 158 -19.88 -26.76 -20.08
CA ILE A 158 -20.69 -26.39 -21.25
C ILE A 158 -21.40 -27.62 -21.83
N GLU A 159 -20.73 -28.78 -21.93
CA GLU A 159 -21.34 -30.02 -22.41
C GLU A 159 -22.50 -30.47 -21.52
N ARG A 160 -22.37 -30.30 -20.19
CA ARG A 160 -23.36 -30.73 -19.20
C ARG A 160 -24.50 -29.73 -19.00
N GLU A 161 -24.16 -28.46 -18.97
CA GLU A 161 -25.06 -27.34 -18.68
C GLU A 161 -25.00 -26.29 -19.79
N PRO A 162 -25.34 -26.64 -21.05
CA PRO A 162 -25.14 -25.76 -22.21
C PRO A 162 -25.94 -24.45 -22.13
N GLY A 163 -26.98 -24.41 -21.28
CA GLY A 163 -27.81 -23.23 -21.05
C GLY A 163 -27.29 -22.25 -19.98
N ASP A 164 -26.23 -22.58 -19.23
CA ASP A 164 -25.66 -21.66 -18.24
C ASP A 164 -24.64 -20.73 -18.92
N TYR A 165 -25.01 -19.45 -19.08
CA TYR A 165 -24.16 -18.46 -19.74
C TYR A 165 -22.80 -18.26 -19.06
N SER A 166 -22.69 -18.54 -17.75
CA SER A 166 -21.50 -18.23 -16.96
C SER A 166 -20.31 -19.07 -17.39
N HIS A 167 -20.54 -20.34 -17.79
CA HIS A 167 -19.50 -21.24 -18.29
C HIS A 167 -18.94 -20.73 -19.62
N TRP A 168 -19.81 -20.37 -20.57
CA TRP A 168 -19.43 -19.76 -21.85
C TRP A 168 -18.65 -18.46 -21.66
N ASN A 169 -19.09 -17.58 -20.75
CA ASN A 169 -18.40 -16.33 -20.45
C ASN A 169 -17.00 -16.56 -19.86
N ASN A 170 -16.84 -17.54 -18.96
CA ASN A 170 -15.55 -17.83 -18.36
C ASN A 170 -14.58 -18.48 -19.37
N ALA A 171 -15.07 -19.38 -20.22
CA ALA A 171 -14.30 -19.91 -21.35
C ALA A 171 -13.88 -18.79 -22.33
N ALA A 172 -14.78 -17.87 -22.67
CA ALA A 172 -14.47 -16.70 -23.50
C ALA A 172 -13.36 -15.82 -22.88
N ASN A 173 -13.37 -15.62 -21.56
CA ASN A 173 -12.31 -14.90 -20.87
C ASN A 173 -10.96 -15.60 -21.00
N LEU A 174 -10.92 -16.93 -20.86
CA LEU A 174 -9.71 -17.73 -21.03
C LEU A 174 -9.17 -17.63 -22.46
N TYR A 175 -10.03 -17.78 -23.48
CA TYR A 175 -9.62 -17.63 -24.88
C TYR A 175 -9.08 -16.22 -25.17
N LYS A 176 -9.69 -15.19 -24.58
CA LYS A 176 -9.20 -13.81 -24.66
C LYS A 176 -7.84 -13.66 -23.97
N ASP A 177 -7.65 -14.23 -22.78
CA ASP A 177 -6.40 -14.13 -22.02
C ASP A 177 -5.22 -14.84 -22.76
N ILE A 178 -5.49 -15.87 -23.56
CA ILE A 178 -4.49 -16.54 -24.42
C ILE A 178 -4.43 -15.99 -25.87
N GLY A 179 -5.07 -14.86 -26.16
CA GLY A 179 -4.97 -14.19 -27.46
C GLY A 179 -5.86 -14.75 -28.59
N GLN A 180 -6.70 -15.75 -28.33
CA GLN A 180 -7.66 -16.28 -29.31
C GLN A 180 -8.94 -15.44 -29.37
N LEU A 181 -8.82 -14.21 -29.89
CA LEU A 181 -9.87 -13.19 -29.83
C LEU A 181 -11.14 -13.55 -30.63
N ALA A 182 -11.01 -14.19 -31.80
CA ALA A 182 -12.17 -14.61 -32.61
C ALA A 182 -12.99 -15.72 -31.91
N THR A 183 -12.29 -16.69 -31.31
CA THR A 183 -12.91 -17.75 -30.49
C THR A 183 -13.59 -17.12 -29.26
N ALA A 184 -12.90 -16.19 -28.59
CA ALA A 184 -13.46 -15.46 -27.46
C ALA A 184 -14.76 -14.73 -27.82
N ASP A 185 -14.81 -13.97 -28.92
CA ASP A 185 -16.03 -13.26 -29.34
C ASP A 185 -17.18 -14.23 -29.63
N THR A 186 -16.89 -15.37 -30.28
CA THR A 186 -17.91 -16.40 -30.53
C THR A 186 -18.53 -16.93 -29.23
N TYR A 187 -17.69 -17.24 -28.23
CA TYR A 187 -18.16 -17.73 -26.93
C TYR A 187 -18.87 -16.63 -26.14
N TYR A 188 -18.42 -15.38 -26.21
CA TYR A 188 -19.12 -14.25 -25.63
C TYR A 188 -20.50 -14.04 -26.25
N GLN A 189 -20.64 -14.13 -27.56
CA GLN A 189 -21.93 -14.03 -28.23
C GLN A 189 -22.90 -15.12 -27.76
N LYS A 190 -22.42 -16.35 -27.58
CA LYS A 190 -23.21 -17.45 -26.98
C LYS A 190 -23.63 -17.13 -25.55
N ALA A 191 -22.69 -16.67 -24.71
CA ALA A 191 -23.00 -16.26 -23.35
C ALA A 191 -24.05 -15.14 -23.30
N VAL A 192 -23.91 -14.11 -24.15
CA VAL A 192 -24.87 -13.00 -24.27
C VAL A 192 -26.25 -13.48 -24.70
N ALA A 193 -26.34 -14.45 -25.62
CA ALA A 193 -27.62 -14.99 -26.08
C ALA A 193 -28.37 -15.79 -25.00
N LEU A 194 -27.62 -16.43 -24.08
CA LEU A 194 -28.18 -17.22 -22.96
C LEU A 194 -28.48 -16.36 -21.71
N ALA A 195 -27.77 -15.25 -21.56
CA ALA A 195 -27.89 -14.33 -20.42
C ALA A 195 -29.29 -13.69 -20.35
N LYS A 196 -29.82 -13.49 -19.13
CA LYS A 196 -31.08 -12.74 -18.95
C LYS A 196 -30.78 -11.24 -18.98
N ARG A 197 -31.83 -10.41 -19.10
CA ARG A 197 -31.71 -8.94 -19.12
C ARG A 197 -30.93 -8.35 -17.93
N LYS A 198 -30.87 -9.01 -16.77
CA LYS A 198 -30.11 -8.52 -15.61
C LYS A 198 -28.63 -8.92 -15.60
N ASP A 199 -28.25 -9.87 -16.45
CA ASP A 199 -26.92 -10.48 -16.48
C ASP A 199 -26.01 -9.69 -17.44
N VAL A 200 -25.54 -8.53 -17.01
CA VAL A 200 -24.77 -7.59 -17.85
C VAL A 200 -23.32 -8.02 -18.12
N LEU A 201 -22.80 -8.96 -17.32
CA LEU A 201 -21.37 -9.30 -17.27
C LEU A 201 -20.84 -9.85 -18.61
N PRO A 202 -21.49 -10.82 -19.28
CA PRO A 202 -20.98 -11.35 -20.54
C PRO A 202 -20.88 -10.29 -21.64
N TYR A 203 -21.83 -9.37 -21.68
CA TYR A 203 -21.82 -8.28 -22.65
C TYR A 203 -20.70 -7.28 -22.38
N SER A 204 -20.49 -6.94 -21.11
CA SER A 204 -19.43 -6.01 -20.69
C SER A 204 -18.03 -6.58 -20.96
N ASN A 205 -17.84 -7.89 -20.72
CA ASN A 205 -16.60 -8.58 -21.08
C ASN A 205 -16.38 -8.64 -22.59
N ARG A 206 -17.43 -8.91 -23.37
CA ARG A 206 -17.38 -8.88 -24.84
C ARG A 206 -16.97 -7.50 -25.34
N LEU A 207 -17.64 -6.45 -24.88
CA LEU A 207 -17.35 -5.06 -25.25
C LEU A 207 -15.87 -4.75 -24.99
N THR A 208 -15.38 -5.08 -23.80
CA THR A 208 -13.96 -4.90 -23.45
C THR A 208 -13.03 -5.70 -24.35
N SER A 209 -13.41 -6.95 -24.68
CA SER A 209 -12.62 -7.84 -25.53
C SER A 209 -12.43 -7.31 -26.96
N LEU A 210 -13.43 -6.62 -27.52
CA LEU A 210 -13.38 -6.10 -28.89
C LEU A 210 -12.28 -5.04 -29.09
N HIS A 211 -11.85 -4.37 -28.02
CA HIS A 211 -10.76 -3.38 -28.08
C HIS A 211 -9.37 -3.98 -28.26
N TYR A 212 -9.21 -5.30 -28.06
CA TYR A 212 -7.95 -5.98 -28.33
C TYR A 212 -7.85 -6.51 -29.76
N ASP A 213 -8.98 -6.58 -30.46
CA ASP A 213 -9.10 -7.23 -31.78
C ASP A 213 -8.76 -6.23 -32.91
N PRO A 214 -7.64 -6.42 -33.63
CA PRO A 214 -7.21 -5.51 -34.68
C PRO A 214 -8.16 -5.45 -35.88
N GLU A 215 -9.08 -6.40 -36.04
CA GLU A 215 -10.05 -6.43 -37.14
C GLU A 215 -11.33 -5.63 -36.85
N ARG A 216 -11.52 -5.13 -35.61
CA ARG A 216 -12.73 -4.41 -35.22
C ARG A 216 -12.58 -2.92 -35.47
N SER A 217 -13.46 -2.38 -36.31
CA SER A 217 -13.52 -0.94 -36.57
C SER A 217 -14.09 -0.17 -35.38
N ARG A 218 -13.70 1.11 -35.26
CA ARG A 218 -14.27 2.06 -34.29
C ARG A 218 -15.80 2.09 -34.35
N ASP A 219 -16.36 2.17 -35.56
CA ASP A 219 -17.81 2.26 -35.78
C ASP A 219 -18.53 1.00 -35.26
N TYR A 220 -17.95 -0.19 -35.50
CA TYR A 220 -18.51 -1.44 -34.99
C TYR A 220 -18.52 -1.47 -33.47
N ILE A 221 -17.38 -1.13 -32.85
CA ILE A 221 -17.25 -1.10 -31.39
C ILE A 221 -18.24 -0.10 -30.78
N PHE A 222 -18.35 1.10 -31.35
CA PHE A 222 -19.31 2.11 -30.89
C PHE A 222 -20.76 1.62 -31.00
N GLY A 223 -21.12 0.92 -32.09
CA GLY A 223 -22.42 0.28 -32.23
C GLY A 223 -22.72 -0.71 -31.11
N VAL A 224 -21.74 -1.54 -30.73
CA VAL A 224 -21.85 -2.47 -29.60
C VAL A 224 -21.96 -1.72 -28.27
N CYS A 225 -21.19 -0.65 -28.03
CA CYS A 225 -21.33 0.13 -26.80
C CYS A 225 -22.75 0.67 -26.63
N LYS A 226 -23.31 1.29 -27.68
CA LYS A 226 -24.66 1.90 -27.64
C LYS A 226 -25.81 0.92 -27.43
N GLU A 227 -25.62 -0.33 -27.80
CA GLU A 227 -26.61 -1.38 -27.56
C GLU A 227 -26.80 -1.69 -26.07
N TRP A 228 -25.84 -1.33 -25.21
CA TRP A 228 -25.92 -1.61 -23.78
C TRP A 228 -27.21 -1.03 -23.16
N GLN A 229 -27.53 0.24 -23.45
CA GLN A 229 -28.71 0.92 -22.90
C GLN A 229 -30.02 0.22 -23.27
N SER A 230 -30.22 -0.14 -24.54
CA SER A 230 -31.45 -0.79 -24.99
C SER A 230 -31.61 -2.20 -24.41
N ARG A 231 -30.49 -2.93 -24.29
CA ARG A 231 -30.44 -4.27 -23.73
C ARG A 231 -30.66 -4.30 -22.23
N PHE A 232 -29.95 -3.48 -21.47
CA PHE A 232 -29.83 -3.63 -20.01
C PHE A 232 -30.44 -2.47 -19.21
N GLY A 233 -30.70 -1.33 -19.83
CA GLY A 233 -31.29 -0.16 -19.17
C GLY A 233 -32.63 -0.48 -18.47
N PRO A 234 -33.00 0.26 -17.43
CA PRO A 234 -34.26 0.03 -16.73
C PRO A 234 -35.45 0.32 -17.66
N LYS A 235 -36.54 -0.45 -17.51
CA LYS A 235 -37.77 -0.22 -18.30
C LYS A 235 -38.42 1.14 -18.03
N SER A 236 -38.24 1.64 -16.80
CA SER A 236 -38.67 2.95 -16.36
C SER A 236 -37.51 3.57 -15.61
N VAL A 237 -37.03 4.72 -16.08
CA VAL A 237 -35.99 5.49 -15.42
C VAL A 237 -36.67 6.34 -14.34
N PRO A 238 -36.31 6.18 -13.06
CA PRO A 238 -36.83 7.07 -12.02
C PRO A 238 -36.33 8.50 -12.27
N PRO A 239 -37.09 9.53 -11.87
CA PRO A 239 -36.61 10.91 -12.00
C PRO A 239 -35.29 11.08 -11.24
N ARG A 240 -34.40 11.90 -11.81
CA ARG A 240 -33.21 12.35 -11.10
C ARG A 240 -33.61 13.02 -9.79
N PRO A 241 -32.79 12.91 -8.73
CA PRO A 241 -33.07 13.61 -7.48
C PRO A 241 -33.25 15.11 -7.73
N ASP A 242 -34.33 15.68 -7.22
CA ASP A 242 -34.50 17.14 -7.24
C ASP A 242 -33.72 17.75 -6.07
N ILE A 243 -32.67 18.51 -6.39
CA ILE A 243 -31.88 19.20 -5.39
C ILE A 243 -32.63 20.48 -4.98
N LYS A 244 -33.00 20.54 -3.69
CA LYS A 244 -33.65 21.71 -3.08
C LYS A 244 -32.76 22.96 -3.08
N ASP A 245 -31.46 22.76 -2.89
CA ASP A 245 -30.45 23.82 -2.87
C ASP A 245 -29.57 23.80 -4.14
N ARG A 246 -29.95 24.61 -5.13
CA ARG A 246 -29.20 24.83 -6.38
C ARG A 246 -28.28 26.05 -6.31
N THR A 247 -27.86 26.44 -5.11
CA THR A 247 -26.86 27.49 -4.95
C THR A 247 -25.57 27.08 -5.67
N PRO A 248 -25.10 27.84 -6.67
CA PRO A 248 -23.94 27.43 -7.44
C PRO A 248 -22.69 27.37 -6.55
N ASN A 249 -22.50 28.33 -5.64
CA ASN A 249 -21.34 28.47 -4.76
C ASN A 249 -21.33 27.59 -3.49
N ARG A 250 -22.17 26.55 -3.37
CA ARG A 250 -22.13 25.66 -2.20
C ARG A 250 -21.08 24.56 -2.32
N ARG A 251 -20.71 23.95 -1.18
CA ARG A 251 -19.85 22.75 -1.12
C ARG A 251 -20.56 21.56 -1.78
N LEU A 252 -19.82 20.81 -2.61
CA LEU A 252 -20.36 19.71 -3.41
C LEU A 252 -20.04 18.35 -2.82
N ARG A 253 -20.99 17.43 -2.85
CA ARG A 253 -20.81 16.02 -2.51
C ARG A 253 -20.48 15.22 -3.75
N ILE A 254 -19.25 14.69 -3.81
CA ILE A 254 -18.78 13.87 -4.92
C ILE A 254 -18.72 12.41 -4.46
N GLY A 255 -19.46 11.52 -5.13
CA GLY A 255 -19.39 10.09 -4.91
C GLY A 255 -18.45 9.41 -5.90
N LEU A 256 -17.60 8.50 -5.44
CA LEU A 256 -16.65 7.74 -6.26
C LEU A 256 -17.01 6.26 -6.19
N VAL A 257 -17.36 5.64 -7.31
CA VAL A 257 -17.69 4.20 -7.39
C VAL A 257 -16.55 3.45 -8.06
N SER A 258 -15.88 2.54 -7.34
CA SER A 258 -14.77 1.76 -7.92
C SER A 258 -14.47 0.46 -7.20
N ASP A 259 -13.95 -0.54 -7.92
CA ASP A 259 -13.23 -1.68 -7.35
C ASP A 259 -11.71 -1.40 -7.16
N GLY A 260 -11.24 -0.28 -7.71
CA GLY A 260 -9.85 0.10 -7.86
C GLY A 260 -9.32 1.09 -6.82
N LEU A 261 -10.06 1.39 -5.75
CA LEU A 261 -9.62 2.25 -4.62
C LEU A 261 -8.63 1.49 -3.69
N ARG A 262 -7.56 0.96 -4.27
CA ARG A 262 -6.55 0.07 -3.67
C ARG A 262 -5.31 0.08 -4.57
N GLN A 263 -4.27 -0.67 -4.23
CA GLN A 263 -3.12 -0.93 -5.10
C GLN A 263 -3.59 -1.53 -6.43
N HIS A 264 -3.79 -0.64 -7.39
CA HIS A 264 -4.46 -0.85 -8.66
C HIS A 264 -4.19 0.39 -9.52
N PRO A 265 -4.16 0.28 -10.86
CA PRO A 265 -3.95 1.43 -11.73
C PRO A 265 -4.83 2.63 -11.40
N VAL A 266 -6.13 2.41 -11.16
CA VAL A 266 -7.06 3.48 -10.75
C VAL A 266 -6.59 4.21 -9.50
N GLY A 267 -6.28 3.49 -8.41
CA GLY A 267 -5.82 4.12 -7.18
C GLY A 267 -4.54 4.94 -7.38
N ASN A 268 -3.58 4.41 -8.14
CA ASN A 268 -2.32 5.10 -8.44
C ASN A 268 -2.52 6.36 -9.30
N MET A 269 -3.62 6.42 -10.06
CA MET A 269 -3.93 7.50 -11.00
C MET A 269 -4.81 8.61 -10.43
N ILE A 270 -5.35 8.43 -9.22
CA ILE A 270 -6.28 9.40 -8.60
C ILE A 270 -5.87 9.83 -7.19
N VAL A 271 -5.09 9.03 -6.44
CA VAL A 271 -4.85 9.29 -5.01
C VAL A 271 -4.29 10.70 -4.77
N GLY A 272 -3.29 11.11 -5.56
CA GLY A 272 -2.64 12.41 -5.41
C GLY A 272 -3.62 13.54 -5.72
N VAL A 273 -4.49 13.37 -6.71
CA VAL A 273 -5.55 14.33 -7.04
C VAL A 273 -6.50 14.50 -5.85
N LEU A 274 -7.02 13.39 -5.30
CA LEU A 274 -7.97 13.43 -4.19
C LEU A 274 -7.36 14.08 -2.93
N GLU A 275 -6.07 13.88 -2.69
CA GLU A 275 -5.33 14.50 -1.58
C GLU A 275 -5.16 16.02 -1.73
N LYS A 276 -5.16 16.53 -2.97
CA LYS A 276 -4.95 17.96 -3.29
C LYS A 276 -6.24 18.73 -3.56
N LEU A 277 -7.41 18.07 -3.61
CA LEU A 277 -8.68 18.75 -3.80
C LEU A 277 -8.98 19.73 -2.66
N PRO A 278 -9.48 20.95 -2.95
CA PRO A 278 -9.78 21.94 -1.94
C PRO A 278 -10.97 21.47 -1.08
N ARG A 279 -10.71 21.02 0.15
CA ARG A 279 -11.72 20.41 1.03
C ARG A 279 -12.91 21.31 1.34
N HIS A 280 -12.74 22.64 1.31
CA HIS A 280 -13.87 23.57 1.50
C HIS A 280 -14.87 23.55 0.33
N GLN A 281 -14.47 23.09 -0.84
CA GLN A 281 -15.33 22.99 -2.02
C GLN A 281 -15.98 21.62 -2.19
N PHE A 282 -15.38 20.56 -1.66
CA PHE A 282 -15.80 19.18 -1.91
C PHE A 282 -15.89 18.32 -0.64
N GLU A 283 -16.89 17.45 -0.58
CA GLU A 283 -17.02 16.31 0.33
C GLU A 283 -16.96 15.02 -0.49
N LEU A 284 -15.96 14.17 -0.23
CA LEU A 284 -15.74 12.95 -1.01
C LEU A 284 -16.38 11.74 -0.32
N PHE A 285 -17.19 10.99 -1.07
CA PHE A 285 -17.79 9.72 -0.65
C PHE A 285 -17.21 8.59 -1.49
N ALA A 286 -16.75 7.52 -0.88
CA ALA A 286 -16.20 6.36 -1.58
C ALA A 286 -17.12 5.14 -1.45
N TYR A 287 -17.55 4.61 -2.59
CA TYR A 287 -18.36 3.39 -2.72
C TYR A 287 -17.51 2.30 -3.35
N SER A 288 -16.85 1.48 -2.51
CA SER A 288 -15.93 0.44 -2.99
C SER A 288 -16.62 -0.90 -3.20
N THR A 289 -16.47 -1.49 -4.39
CA THR A 289 -16.88 -2.89 -4.64
C THR A 289 -15.82 -3.91 -4.24
N SER A 290 -14.66 -3.44 -3.75
CA SER A 290 -13.58 -4.25 -3.18
C SER A 290 -13.59 -4.22 -1.65
N GLN A 291 -12.99 -5.24 -1.04
CA GLN A 291 -12.75 -5.33 0.41
C GLN A 291 -11.26 -5.34 0.76
N VAL A 292 -10.38 -5.20 -0.24
CA VAL A 292 -8.94 -5.11 -0.04
C VAL A 292 -8.61 -3.78 0.65
N CYS A 293 -7.76 -3.82 1.66
CA CYS A 293 -7.25 -2.64 2.36
C CYS A 293 -5.72 -2.67 2.37
N ASP A 294 -5.11 -1.88 1.49
CA ASP A 294 -3.66 -1.67 1.41
C ASP A 294 -3.28 -0.21 1.69
N HIS A 295 -2.01 0.14 1.53
CA HIS A 295 -1.52 1.49 1.81
C HIS A 295 -2.22 2.57 0.98
N LEU A 296 -2.60 2.26 -0.27
CA LEU A 296 -3.27 3.20 -1.15
C LEU A 296 -4.73 3.38 -0.76
N THR A 297 -5.40 2.28 -0.37
CA THR A 297 -6.73 2.34 0.23
C THR A 297 -6.76 3.28 1.45
N ARG A 298 -5.78 3.19 2.34
CA ARG A 298 -5.72 4.04 3.56
C ARG A 298 -5.53 5.52 3.24
N ARG A 299 -4.70 5.85 2.23
CA ARG A 299 -4.52 7.23 1.76
C ARG A 299 -5.83 7.82 1.24
N ILE A 300 -6.55 7.06 0.41
CA ILE A 300 -7.86 7.48 -0.11
C ILE A 300 -8.87 7.61 1.04
N GLN A 301 -8.92 6.65 1.98
CA GLN A 301 -9.79 6.72 3.15
C GLN A 301 -9.56 7.97 4.00
N ALA A 302 -8.30 8.39 4.17
CA ALA A 302 -7.92 9.56 4.97
C ALA A 302 -8.44 10.90 4.40
N VAL A 303 -8.80 10.93 3.12
CA VAL A 303 -9.31 12.14 2.44
C VAL A 303 -10.81 12.05 2.11
N THR A 304 -11.42 10.88 2.27
CA THR A 304 -12.86 10.69 2.10
C THR A 304 -13.63 11.05 3.36
N HIS A 305 -14.75 11.76 3.19
CA HIS A 305 -15.72 12.00 4.25
C HIS A 305 -16.38 10.70 4.73
N GLN A 306 -16.67 9.79 3.80
CA GLN A 306 -17.27 8.50 4.11
C GLN A 306 -16.77 7.40 3.16
N TRP A 307 -16.52 6.21 3.73
CA TRP A 307 -16.15 5.00 2.99
C TRP A 307 -17.20 3.90 3.19
N LEU A 308 -17.69 3.32 2.10
CA LEU A 308 -18.70 2.27 2.12
C LEU A 308 -18.33 1.10 1.21
N GLY A 309 -18.27 -0.11 1.76
CA GLY A 309 -18.16 -1.34 0.97
C GLY A 309 -19.53 -1.73 0.39
N ILE A 310 -19.66 -1.73 -0.94
CA ILE A 310 -20.93 -1.92 -1.67
C ILE A 310 -21.02 -3.24 -2.44
N LYS A 311 -20.08 -4.18 -2.21
CA LYS A 311 -20.05 -5.49 -2.89
C LYS A 311 -21.34 -6.30 -2.68
N HIS A 312 -21.95 -6.17 -1.50
CA HIS A 312 -23.16 -6.91 -1.11
C HIS A 312 -24.47 -6.27 -1.60
N MET A 313 -24.42 -5.02 -2.09
CA MET A 313 -25.57 -4.29 -2.58
C MET A 313 -25.81 -4.62 -4.06
N ASP A 314 -27.09 -4.74 -4.43
CA ASP A 314 -27.50 -4.73 -5.84
C ASP A 314 -27.63 -3.29 -6.36
N ASP A 315 -27.84 -3.16 -7.67
CA ASP A 315 -27.88 -1.85 -8.33
C ASP A 315 -28.98 -0.93 -7.79
N PRO A 316 -30.24 -1.39 -7.56
CA PRO A 316 -31.26 -0.57 -6.92
C PRO A 316 -30.91 -0.12 -5.50
N ALA A 317 -30.35 -1.00 -4.66
CA ALA A 317 -29.96 -0.63 -3.30
C ALA A 317 -28.82 0.40 -3.30
N LEU A 318 -27.83 0.24 -4.19
CA LEU A 318 -26.77 1.24 -4.36
C LEU A 318 -27.34 2.58 -4.85
N ALA A 319 -28.22 2.56 -5.85
CA ALA A 319 -28.86 3.76 -6.37
C ALA A 319 -29.65 4.50 -5.28
N GLN A 320 -30.39 3.77 -4.43
CA GLN A 320 -31.09 4.36 -3.29
C GLN A 320 -30.10 4.93 -2.27
N ARG A 321 -29.01 4.21 -1.96
CA ARG A 321 -28.01 4.69 -1.01
C ARG A 321 -27.36 6.00 -1.46
N VAL A 322 -27.01 6.12 -2.74
CA VAL A 322 -26.47 7.37 -3.31
C VAL A 322 -27.46 8.53 -3.17
N ARG A 323 -28.76 8.28 -3.34
CA ARG A 323 -29.82 9.28 -3.15
C ARG A 323 -29.92 9.70 -1.69
N ASP A 324 -29.84 8.75 -0.76
CA ASP A 324 -29.90 8.99 0.68
C ASP A 324 -28.70 9.82 1.17
N ASP A 325 -27.52 9.54 0.63
CA ASP A 325 -26.28 10.30 0.90
C ASP A 325 -26.30 11.70 0.24
N ARG A 326 -27.27 11.96 -0.67
CA ARG A 326 -27.47 13.22 -1.42
C ARG A 326 -26.23 13.62 -2.21
N ILE A 327 -25.69 12.67 -2.98
CA ILE A 327 -24.56 12.93 -3.87
C ILE A 327 -24.97 13.89 -5.00
N ASP A 328 -24.17 14.93 -5.22
CA ASP A 328 -24.40 15.94 -6.26
C ASP A 328 -23.84 15.47 -7.60
N ILE A 329 -22.61 14.96 -7.57
CA ILE A 329 -21.89 14.41 -8.72
C ILE A 329 -21.45 12.99 -8.36
N LEU A 330 -21.99 11.99 -9.05
CA LEU A 330 -21.54 10.61 -8.90
C LEU A 330 -20.58 10.27 -10.05
N ILE A 331 -19.38 9.83 -9.70
CA ILE A 331 -18.31 9.49 -10.63
C ILE A 331 -18.12 7.97 -10.68
N ASP A 332 -18.27 7.42 -11.87
CA ASP A 332 -17.93 6.03 -12.17
C ASP A 332 -16.43 5.89 -12.50
N LEU A 333 -15.75 5.03 -11.76
CA LEU A 333 -14.34 4.67 -11.97
C LEU A 333 -14.17 3.16 -12.29
N CYS A 334 -15.20 2.52 -12.87
CA CYS A 334 -15.19 1.09 -13.24
C CYS A 334 -15.40 0.84 -14.74
N GLY A 335 -16.29 1.58 -15.38
CA GLY A 335 -16.71 1.35 -16.76
C GLY A 335 -17.36 -0.02 -16.90
N HIS A 336 -17.03 -0.75 -17.97
CA HIS A 336 -17.51 -2.12 -18.19
C HIS A 336 -16.64 -3.21 -17.53
N ASN A 337 -15.63 -2.84 -16.75
CA ASN A 337 -14.71 -3.80 -16.13
C ASN A 337 -15.31 -4.47 -14.88
N ALA A 338 -14.48 -5.26 -14.19
CA ALA A 338 -14.85 -5.96 -12.96
C ALA A 338 -15.41 -4.99 -11.91
N GLY A 339 -16.42 -5.44 -11.17
CA GLY A 339 -17.04 -4.62 -10.12
C GLY A 339 -17.85 -3.42 -10.62
N ASN A 340 -18.17 -3.36 -11.93
CA ASN A 340 -18.99 -2.29 -12.47
C ASN A 340 -20.39 -2.21 -11.85
N ARG A 341 -20.94 -0.99 -11.89
CA ARG A 341 -22.27 -0.62 -11.38
C ARG A 341 -23.06 0.17 -12.43
N MET A 342 -22.89 -0.18 -13.70
CA MET A 342 -23.59 0.48 -14.82
C MET A 342 -25.12 0.41 -14.66
N GLY A 343 -25.65 -0.68 -14.11
CA GLY A 343 -27.08 -0.78 -13.79
C GLY A 343 -27.53 0.24 -12.74
N ALA A 344 -26.70 0.54 -11.73
CA ALA A 344 -27.00 1.58 -10.74
C ALA A 344 -26.92 2.98 -11.38
N MET A 345 -25.95 3.22 -12.26
CA MET A 345 -25.83 4.48 -13.02
C MET A 345 -27.05 4.72 -13.92
N ALA A 346 -27.55 3.68 -14.57
CA ALA A 346 -28.74 3.74 -15.42
C ALA A 346 -30.03 4.11 -14.65
N LEU A 347 -30.04 3.96 -13.32
CA LEU A 347 -31.12 4.43 -12.43
C LEU A 347 -30.98 5.92 -12.05
N GLN A 348 -30.02 6.63 -12.63
CA GLN A 348 -29.79 8.07 -12.47
C GLN A 348 -29.86 8.56 -11.02
N PRO A 349 -29.04 7.99 -10.09
CA PRO A 349 -29.19 8.19 -8.66
C PRO A 349 -28.66 9.54 -8.16
N ALA A 350 -27.86 10.24 -8.97
CA ALA A 350 -27.37 11.58 -8.68
C ALA A 350 -27.73 12.54 -9.81
N PRO A 351 -27.76 13.86 -9.55
CA PRO A 351 -28.15 14.85 -10.54
C PRO A 351 -27.18 15.02 -11.69
N LEU A 352 -25.89 14.78 -11.44
CA LEU A 352 -24.85 14.65 -12.48
C LEU A 352 -24.12 13.32 -12.32
N LEU A 353 -23.93 12.63 -13.44
CA LEU A 353 -23.18 11.39 -13.56
C LEU A 353 -21.97 11.61 -14.47
N VAL A 354 -20.79 11.24 -14.00
CA VAL A 354 -19.52 11.43 -14.73
C VAL A 354 -18.79 10.10 -14.84
N LYS A 355 -18.26 9.78 -16.01
CA LYS A 355 -17.29 8.71 -16.20
C LYS A 355 -15.87 9.29 -16.11
N TRP A 356 -15.00 8.71 -15.29
CA TRP A 356 -13.59 9.08 -15.23
C TRP A 356 -12.71 7.88 -14.84
N VAL A 357 -11.60 7.63 -15.57
CA VAL A 357 -10.60 6.56 -15.32
C VAL A 357 -11.19 5.17 -15.01
N GLY A 358 -10.37 4.12 -14.95
CA GLY A 358 -10.82 2.77 -14.55
C GLY A 358 -11.83 2.11 -15.50
N GLY A 359 -11.36 1.19 -16.35
CA GLY A 359 -12.20 0.62 -17.42
C GLY A 359 -12.76 1.66 -18.38
N LEU A 360 -12.11 2.83 -18.45
CA LEU A 360 -12.34 3.86 -19.45
C LEU A 360 -11.57 3.45 -20.71
N ILE A 361 -12.24 2.67 -21.54
CA ILE A 361 -11.69 2.10 -22.78
C ILE A 361 -12.39 2.65 -24.03
N ASN A 362 -13.58 3.22 -23.83
CA ASN A 362 -14.42 3.92 -24.79
C ASN A 362 -15.60 4.60 -24.05
N THR A 363 -16.55 5.15 -24.79
CA THR A 363 -17.89 5.49 -24.26
C THR A 363 -18.51 4.32 -23.48
N THR A 364 -19.24 4.64 -22.41
CA THR A 364 -20.02 3.65 -21.65
C THR A 364 -21.27 3.20 -22.40
N GLY A 365 -21.71 3.95 -23.41
CA GLY A 365 -22.94 3.65 -24.15
C GLY A 365 -24.23 3.81 -23.34
N LEU A 366 -24.16 4.43 -22.16
CA LEU A 366 -25.31 4.75 -21.32
C LEU A 366 -25.77 6.18 -21.59
N ASP A 367 -27.06 6.35 -21.86
CA ASP A 367 -27.70 7.68 -21.96
C ASP A 367 -27.76 8.41 -20.59
N ALA A 368 -27.57 7.66 -19.51
CA ALA A 368 -27.62 8.18 -18.15
C ALA A 368 -26.36 8.95 -17.75
N ILE A 369 -25.19 8.63 -18.30
CA ILE A 369 -23.94 9.30 -17.93
C ILE A 369 -23.83 10.61 -18.71
N ASP A 370 -23.77 11.73 -18.01
CA ASP A 370 -23.83 13.05 -18.62
C ASP A 370 -22.49 13.44 -19.24
N TYR A 371 -21.40 13.13 -18.53
CA TYR A 371 -20.05 13.55 -18.91
C TYR A 371 -19.03 12.42 -18.86
N LEU A 372 -18.00 12.51 -19.69
CA LEU A 372 -16.81 11.66 -19.65
C LEU A 372 -15.57 12.55 -19.58
N LEU A 373 -14.74 12.36 -18.56
CA LEU A 373 -13.51 13.11 -18.35
C LEU A 373 -12.36 12.49 -19.16
N THR A 374 -11.78 13.31 -20.04
CA THR A 374 -10.75 12.97 -21.01
C THR A 374 -9.82 14.17 -21.23
N ASP A 375 -8.98 14.12 -22.24
CA ASP A 375 -8.14 15.22 -22.73
C ASP A 375 -8.14 15.31 -24.27
N ARG A 376 -7.40 16.29 -24.79
CA ARG A 376 -7.35 16.59 -26.24
C ARG A 376 -6.52 15.60 -27.06
N ILE A 377 -5.64 14.84 -26.44
CA ILE A 377 -4.80 13.84 -27.11
C ILE A 377 -5.50 12.48 -27.09
N GLU A 378 -6.07 12.11 -25.95
CA GLU A 378 -6.83 10.89 -25.76
C GLU A 378 -8.13 10.91 -26.59
N SER A 379 -8.85 12.02 -26.58
CA SER A 379 -10.08 12.23 -27.36
C SER A 379 -10.00 13.52 -28.18
N PRO A 380 -9.33 13.49 -29.34
CA PRO A 380 -9.16 14.67 -30.19
C PRO A 380 -10.49 15.27 -30.67
N GLU A 381 -10.40 16.48 -31.23
CA GLU A 381 -11.55 17.13 -31.85
C GLU A 381 -12.13 16.27 -32.98
N GLY A 382 -13.45 16.21 -33.06
CA GLY A 382 -14.17 15.37 -34.03
C GLY A 382 -14.53 13.97 -33.51
N GLU A 383 -14.05 13.56 -32.33
CA GLU A 383 -14.42 12.28 -31.73
C GLU A 383 -15.77 12.30 -31.00
N ASP A 384 -16.33 13.48 -30.67
CA ASP A 384 -17.59 13.63 -29.91
C ASP A 384 -18.77 12.79 -30.44
N PRO A 385 -18.98 12.59 -31.76
CA PRO A 385 -20.04 11.72 -32.27
C PRO A 385 -19.94 10.24 -31.85
N TYR A 386 -18.77 9.80 -31.37
CA TYR A 386 -18.49 8.44 -30.91
C TYR A 386 -18.64 8.26 -29.39
N TYR A 387 -19.21 9.25 -28.71
CA TYR A 387 -19.51 9.19 -27.28
C TYR A 387 -20.97 9.50 -27.02
N THR A 388 -21.61 8.73 -26.14
CA THR A 388 -22.95 9.06 -25.64
C THR A 388 -22.88 10.20 -24.62
N GLU A 389 -21.78 10.28 -23.88
CA GLU A 389 -21.49 11.31 -22.90
C GLU A 389 -20.99 12.60 -23.55
N LYS A 390 -21.09 13.72 -22.84
CA LYS A 390 -20.40 14.96 -23.21
C LYS A 390 -18.96 14.94 -22.71
N LEU A 391 -18.02 15.20 -23.60
CA LEU A 391 -16.60 15.15 -23.25
C LEU A 391 -16.20 16.37 -22.42
N ILE A 392 -15.57 16.12 -21.27
CA ILE A 392 -14.82 17.11 -20.50
C ILE A 392 -13.36 16.92 -20.89
N ARG A 393 -12.81 17.84 -21.68
CA ARG A 393 -11.39 17.84 -22.10
C ARG A 393 -10.58 18.71 -21.16
N LEU A 394 -9.80 18.06 -20.30
CA LEU A 394 -8.76 18.71 -19.50
C LEU A 394 -7.63 19.22 -20.42
N PRO A 395 -6.84 20.22 -19.97
CA PRO A 395 -5.81 20.80 -20.81
C PRO A 395 -4.57 19.94 -20.95
N ASP A 396 -4.31 19.09 -19.96
CA ASP A 396 -3.16 18.20 -19.87
C ASP A 396 -3.62 16.73 -20.00
N ASP A 397 -3.12 15.82 -19.17
CA ASP A 397 -3.54 14.41 -19.15
C ASP A 397 -4.95 14.24 -18.50
N TYR A 398 -5.62 13.13 -18.79
CA TYR A 398 -6.91 12.76 -18.16
C TYR A 398 -6.74 12.00 -16.84
N ILE A 399 -5.51 11.62 -16.47
CA ILE A 399 -5.12 11.06 -15.17
C ILE A 399 -3.94 11.81 -14.56
N CYS A 400 -3.63 11.53 -13.29
CA CYS A 400 -2.37 11.96 -12.69
C CYS A 400 -1.69 10.77 -12.01
N TYR A 401 -0.53 10.39 -12.52
CA TYR A 401 0.23 9.25 -12.02
C TYR A 401 0.96 9.61 -10.72
N ASP A 402 0.75 8.80 -9.67
CA ASP A 402 1.51 8.84 -8.44
C ASP A 402 2.50 7.66 -8.38
N PRO A 403 3.81 7.90 -8.54
CA PRO A 403 4.82 6.85 -8.52
C PRO A 403 4.90 6.12 -7.17
N PRO A 404 5.16 4.80 -7.17
CA PRO A 404 5.27 4.05 -5.92
C PRO A 404 6.52 4.46 -5.12
N PRO A 405 6.46 4.47 -3.77
CA PRO A 405 7.60 4.86 -2.92
C PRO A 405 8.78 3.87 -2.97
N TYR A 406 8.56 2.66 -3.49
CA TYR A 406 9.56 1.60 -3.62
C TYR A 406 10.18 1.51 -5.03
N THR A 407 10.09 2.59 -5.82
CA THR A 407 10.63 2.66 -7.18
C THR A 407 12.14 2.34 -7.20
N PRO A 408 12.60 1.37 -8.00
CA PRO A 408 14.02 1.04 -8.09
C PRO A 408 14.88 2.11 -8.78
N ASP A 409 16.20 2.03 -8.61
CA ASP A 409 17.15 2.89 -9.31
C ASP A 409 17.24 2.55 -10.82
N ILE A 410 17.50 3.58 -11.64
CA ILE A 410 17.77 3.41 -13.07
C ILE A 410 19.22 2.94 -13.22
N ARG A 411 19.41 1.77 -13.83
CA ARG A 411 20.74 1.26 -14.20
C ARG A 411 21.22 1.83 -15.54
N PRO A 412 22.54 1.81 -15.82
CA PRO A 412 23.08 2.18 -17.13
C PRO A 412 22.40 1.44 -18.29
N LEU A 413 22.45 2.01 -19.49
CA LEU A 413 21.82 1.46 -20.70
C LEU A 413 22.27 0.01 -20.96
N PRO A 414 21.36 -0.99 -20.91
CA PRO A 414 21.71 -2.40 -21.08
C PRO A 414 22.43 -2.73 -22.38
N ALA A 415 22.06 -2.08 -23.50
CA ALA A 415 22.68 -2.30 -24.80
C ALA A 415 24.21 -2.13 -24.81
N LEU A 416 24.75 -1.24 -23.99
CA LEU A 416 26.19 -1.00 -23.89
C LEU A 416 26.94 -2.18 -23.24
N ALA A 417 26.30 -2.87 -22.30
CA ALA A 417 26.88 -4.03 -21.64
C ALA A 417 26.66 -5.31 -22.45
N ASN A 418 25.47 -5.45 -23.05
CA ASN A 418 25.06 -6.67 -23.76
C ASN A 418 25.58 -6.75 -25.20
N GLY A 419 25.91 -5.60 -25.82
CA GLY A 419 26.29 -5.52 -27.24
C GLY A 419 25.11 -5.62 -28.21
N TYR A 420 23.87 -5.59 -27.71
CA TYR A 420 22.64 -5.60 -28.51
C TYR A 420 21.51 -4.83 -27.82
N VAL A 421 20.60 -4.28 -28.62
CA VAL A 421 19.39 -3.61 -28.12
C VAL A 421 18.34 -4.64 -27.72
N THR A 422 17.71 -4.43 -26.57
CA THR A 422 16.59 -5.23 -26.06
C THR A 422 15.32 -4.38 -26.08
N TYR A 423 14.40 -4.74 -26.96
CA TYR A 423 13.03 -4.23 -26.96
C TYR A 423 12.22 -4.89 -25.85
N GLY A 424 11.28 -4.17 -25.23
CA GLY A 424 10.43 -4.75 -24.19
C GLY A 424 8.94 -4.39 -24.32
N CYS A 425 8.06 -5.29 -23.92
CA CYS A 425 6.64 -5.01 -23.75
C CYS A 425 6.11 -5.72 -22.50
N PHE A 426 5.78 -4.94 -21.47
CA PHE A 426 5.35 -5.45 -20.16
C PHE A 426 3.84 -5.28 -19.91
N ASN A 427 3.10 -5.11 -21.01
CA ASN A 427 1.65 -4.99 -21.00
C ASN A 427 0.97 -6.34 -20.69
N ASN A 428 -0.32 -6.28 -20.36
CA ASN A 428 -1.13 -7.49 -20.30
C ASN A 428 -1.02 -8.24 -21.66
N PRO A 429 -0.65 -9.54 -21.67
CA PRO A 429 -0.46 -10.30 -22.91
C PRO A 429 -1.67 -10.31 -23.86
N THR A 430 -2.90 -10.11 -23.35
CA THR A 430 -4.09 -9.92 -24.20
C THR A 430 -3.97 -8.76 -25.20
N LYS A 431 -3.12 -7.76 -24.92
CA LYS A 431 -2.84 -6.64 -25.83
C LYS A 431 -1.86 -7.00 -26.96
N VAL A 432 -1.20 -8.17 -26.87
CA VAL A 432 -0.24 -8.65 -27.86
C VAL A 432 -0.93 -9.67 -28.75
N ASN A 433 -1.23 -9.29 -29.98
CA ASN A 433 -1.89 -10.13 -30.99
C ASN A 433 -0.94 -10.50 -32.13
N ASP A 434 -1.36 -11.44 -32.97
CA ASP A 434 -0.54 -11.97 -34.07
C ASP A 434 -0.16 -10.90 -35.10
N VAL A 435 -1.04 -9.92 -35.36
CA VAL A 435 -0.76 -8.78 -36.25
C VAL A 435 0.40 -7.96 -35.70
N LEU A 436 0.38 -7.66 -34.40
CA LEU A 436 1.44 -6.90 -33.72
C LEU A 436 2.75 -7.68 -33.68
N LEU A 437 2.71 -8.99 -33.39
CA LEU A 437 3.90 -9.86 -33.40
C LEU A 437 4.56 -9.89 -34.79
N ALA A 438 3.76 -9.95 -35.86
CA ALA A 438 4.27 -9.87 -37.22
C ALA A 438 5.00 -8.53 -37.50
N ARG A 439 4.44 -7.40 -37.03
CA ARG A 439 5.08 -6.07 -37.13
C ARG A 439 6.37 -5.97 -36.32
N TRP A 440 6.40 -6.53 -35.11
CA TRP A 440 7.63 -6.58 -34.32
C TRP A 440 8.67 -7.53 -34.93
N ALA A 441 8.26 -8.62 -35.56
CA ALA A 441 9.17 -9.48 -36.32
C ALA A 441 9.79 -8.74 -37.52
N GLU A 442 9.01 -7.92 -38.25
CA GLU A 442 9.53 -7.01 -39.29
C GLU A 442 10.62 -6.07 -38.76
N LEU A 443 10.37 -5.42 -37.62
CA LEU A 443 11.35 -4.57 -36.94
C LEU A 443 12.61 -5.35 -36.51
N MET A 444 12.45 -6.57 -35.97
CA MET A 444 13.57 -7.40 -35.53
C MET A 444 14.40 -7.95 -36.69
N ARG A 445 13.82 -8.15 -37.87
CA ARG A 445 14.59 -8.47 -39.10
C ARG A 445 15.40 -7.28 -39.59
N ALA A 446 14.86 -6.06 -39.46
CA ALA A 446 15.59 -4.83 -39.76
C ALA A 446 16.70 -4.51 -38.73
N THR A 447 16.65 -5.12 -37.54
CA THR A 447 17.65 -4.96 -36.47
C THR A 447 18.18 -6.33 -36.03
N PRO A 448 19.05 -7.00 -36.82
CA PRO A 448 19.29 -8.44 -36.71
C PRO A 448 19.91 -8.92 -35.39
N THR A 449 20.55 -8.03 -34.62
CA THR A 449 21.12 -8.35 -33.30
C THR A 449 20.16 -8.13 -32.14
N SER A 450 19.02 -7.45 -32.36
CA SER A 450 18.10 -7.06 -31.28
C SER A 450 17.42 -8.26 -30.63
N ARG A 451 16.97 -8.10 -29.40
CA ARG A 451 16.13 -9.06 -28.67
C ARG A 451 14.80 -8.43 -28.28
N LEU A 452 13.80 -9.26 -28.01
CA LEU A 452 12.49 -8.85 -27.50
C LEU A 452 12.24 -9.52 -26.15
N LEU A 453 11.88 -8.75 -25.12
CA LEU A 453 11.46 -9.26 -23.81
C LEU A 453 9.98 -8.95 -23.57
N LEU A 454 9.18 -10.00 -23.51
CA LEU A 454 7.76 -9.93 -23.17
C LEU A 454 7.56 -10.35 -21.71
N LYS A 455 6.87 -9.52 -20.92
CA LYS A 455 6.65 -9.75 -19.49
C LYS A 455 5.18 -9.55 -19.15
N GLY A 456 4.55 -10.52 -18.48
CA GLY A 456 3.13 -10.42 -18.17
C GLY A 456 2.58 -11.63 -17.43
N GLY A 457 1.43 -11.47 -16.79
CA GLY A 457 0.80 -12.54 -16.00
C GLY A 457 0.49 -13.79 -16.81
N ALA A 458 -0.23 -13.63 -17.92
CA ALA A 458 -0.66 -14.75 -18.76
C ALA A 458 0.51 -15.53 -19.40
N PHE A 459 1.72 -14.96 -19.45
CA PHE A 459 2.91 -15.70 -19.88
C PHE A 459 3.38 -16.77 -18.88
N GLY A 460 2.70 -16.98 -17.74
CA GLY A 460 2.81 -18.21 -16.97
C GLY A 460 2.41 -19.45 -17.78
N ASN A 461 1.50 -19.30 -18.75
CA ASN A 461 1.03 -20.34 -19.65
C ASN A 461 2.09 -20.72 -20.70
N SER A 462 2.49 -22.00 -20.74
CA SER A 462 3.47 -22.53 -21.70
C SER A 462 3.02 -22.49 -23.15
N GLU A 463 1.74 -22.76 -23.40
CA GLU A 463 1.14 -22.82 -24.72
C GLU A 463 1.04 -21.43 -25.33
N LEU A 464 0.73 -20.41 -24.52
CA LEU A 464 0.80 -19.01 -24.97
C LEU A 464 2.23 -18.63 -25.36
N ARG A 465 3.23 -19.00 -24.56
CA ARG A 465 4.65 -18.75 -24.92
C ARG A 465 5.02 -19.46 -26.23
N ALA A 466 4.63 -20.72 -26.39
CA ALA A 466 4.87 -21.49 -27.60
C ALA A 466 4.16 -20.88 -28.83
N HIS A 467 2.94 -20.37 -28.68
CA HIS A 467 2.23 -19.65 -29.75
C HIS A 467 2.99 -18.40 -30.19
N VAL A 468 3.43 -17.56 -29.25
CA VAL A 468 4.23 -16.36 -29.56
C VAL A 468 5.51 -16.75 -30.30
N HIS A 469 6.25 -17.75 -29.81
CA HIS A 469 7.45 -18.24 -30.50
C HIS A 469 7.14 -18.76 -31.91
N SER A 470 6.05 -19.49 -32.09
CA SER A 470 5.61 -20.00 -33.39
C SER A 470 5.31 -18.87 -34.37
N VAL A 471 4.58 -17.82 -33.94
CA VAL A 471 4.28 -16.65 -34.78
C VAL A 471 5.57 -15.92 -35.16
N MET A 472 6.45 -15.65 -34.19
CA MET A 472 7.72 -14.96 -34.43
C MET A 472 8.64 -15.77 -35.37
N ALA A 473 8.71 -17.09 -35.20
CA ALA A 473 9.48 -18.00 -36.06
C ALA A 473 8.92 -18.07 -37.49
N ALA A 474 7.59 -18.09 -37.65
CA ALA A 474 6.94 -18.03 -38.96
C ALA A 474 7.28 -16.74 -39.73
N HIS A 475 7.58 -15.67 -38.99
CA HIS A 475 8.07 -14.39 -39.52
C HIS A 475 9.61 -14.26 -39.47
N GLY A 476 10.36 -15.36 -39.35
CA GLY A 476 11.82 -15.39 -39.51
C GLY A 476 12.62 -14.80 -38.35
N VAL A 477 12.08 -14.77 -37.14
CA VAL A 477 12.82 -14.42 -35.92
C VAL A 477 13.14 -15.68 -35.14
N ALA A 478 14.43 -15.88 -34.85
CA ALA A 478 14.91 -17.04 -34.08
C ALA A 478 14.42 -17.02 -32.63
N GLU A 479 14.14 -18.20 -32.07
CA GLU A 479 13.52 -18.36 -30.75
C GLU A 479 14.32 -17.68 -29.63
N GLU A 480 15.65 -17.81 -29.66
CA GLU A 480 16.58 -17.26 -28.67
C GLU A 480 16.62 -15.72 -28.62
N ARG A 481 16.04 -15.04 -29.62
CA ARG A 481 15.88 -13.59 -29.65
C ARG A 481 14.60 -13.11 -28.97
N VAL A 482 13.68 -14.01 -28.62
CA VAL A 482 12.41 -13.69 -27.96
C VAL A 482 12.43 -14.28 -26.56
N LEU A 483 12.49 -13.43 -25.55
CA LEU A 483 12.43 -13.81 -24.14
C LEU A 483 11.01 -13.58 -23.63
N ILE A 484 10.41 -14.58 -22.99
CA ILE A 484 9.05 -14.48 -22.47
C ILE A 484 9.02 -14.93 -21.01
N GLU A 485 8.56 -14.05 -20.13
CA GLU A 485 8.59 -14.25 -18.68
C GLU A 485 7.20 -14.05 -18.04
N GLY A 486 6.84 -14.96 -17.14
CA GLY A 486 5.55 -14.98 -16.43
C GLY A 486 5.41 -13.93 -15.32
N PRO A 487 4.47 -14.09 -14.37
CA PRO A 487 4.17 -13.07 -13.37
C PRO A 487 5.27 -12.87 -12.32
N VAL A 488 5.43 -11.63 -11.85
CA VAL A 488 6.26 -11.25 -10.69
C VAL A 488 5.54 -10.17 -9.88
N GLY A 489 5.95 -9.95 -8.63
CA GLY A 489 5.46 -8.82 -7.84
C GLY A 489 5.83 -7.47 -8.47
N HIS A 490 5.05 -6.42 -8.18
CA HIS A 490 5.18 -5.13 -8.86
C HIS A 490 6.58 -4.50 -8.75
N LYS A 491 7.23 -4.53 -7.58
CA LYS A 491 8.61 -4.03 -7.43
C LYS A 491 9.59 -4.76 -8.36
N SER A 492 9.47 -6.08 -8.48
CA SER A 492 10.31 -6.89 -9.39
C SER A 492 9.97 -6.65 -10.86
N LEU A 493 8.70 -6.31 -11.17
CA LEU A 493 8.32 -5.87 -12.51
C LEU A 493 9.04 -4.57 -12.88
N LEU A 494 9.03 -3.57 -11.99
CA LEU A 494 9.77 -2.32 -12.18
C LEU A 494 11.27 -2.56 -12.39
N GLU A 495 11.87 -3.46 -11.59
CA GLU A 495 13.28 -3.84 -11.77
C GLU A 495 13.55 -4.48 -13.15
N THR A 496 12.56 -5.15 -13.74
CA THR A 496 12.71 -5.78 -15.06
C THR A 496 12.94 -4.74 -16.17
N TYR A 497 12.48 -3.49 -15.99
CA TYR A 497 12.75 -2.41 -16.97
C TYR A 497 14.24 -2.06 -17.07
N ASN A 498 15.05 -2.40 -16.07
CA ASN A 498 16.51 -2.28 -16.13
C ASN A 498 17.18 -3.29 -17.09
N ARG A 499 16.40 -4.13 -17.79
CA ARG A 499 16.88 -5.12 -18.76
C ARG A 499 16.51 -4.79 -20.19
N ILE A 500 15.75 -3.73 -20.44
CA ILE A 500 15.32 -3.29 -21.77
C ILE A 500 15.80 -1.87 -22.06
N ASP A 501 15.91 -1.56 -23.34
CA ASP A 501 16.43 -0.29 -23.85
C ASP A 501 15.29 0.59 -24.40
N ILE A 502 14.32 0.00 -25.10
CA ILE A 502 13.17 0.68 -25.70
C ILE A 502 11.92 -0.17 -25.46
N ALA A 503 10.84 0.46 -25.01
CA ALA A 503 9.55 -0.18 -24.83
C ALA A 503 8.70 -0.06 -26.12
N LEU A 504 8.17 -1.20 -26.57
CA LEU A 504 7.28 -1.29 -27.71
C LEU A 504 5.83 -1.31 -27.21
N ASP A 505 5.09 -0.25 -27.53
CA ASP A 505 3.69 -0.14 -27.14
C ASP A 505 2.80 -1.04 -28.00
N PRO A 506 1.78 -1.74 -27.41
CA PRO A 506 0.88 -2.58 -28.18
C PRO A 506 -0.22 -1.79 -28.92
N TRP A 507 -0.82 -2.46 -29.91
CA TRP A 507 -1.89 -1.95 -30.76
C TRP A 507 -2.89 -3.07 -31.06
N PRO A 508 -4.22 -2.82 -31.10
CA PRO A 508 -4.91 -1.52 -31.07
C PRO A 508 -5.21 -0.97 -29.67
N TYR A 509 -4.82 -1.68 -28.61
CA TYR A 509 -4.93 -1.24 -27.21
C TYR A 509 -3.53 -0.90 -26.69
N SER A 510 -3.28 0.37 -26.36
CA SER A 510 -1.98 0.88 -25.88
C SER A 510 -1.74 0.68 -24.37
N GLY A 511 -0.50 0.94 -23.93
CA GLY A 511 -0.13 1.01 -22.53
C GLY A 511 -0.76 2.20 -21.80
N GLY A 512 -1.18 1.99 -20.55
CA GLY A 512 -1.62 3.08 -19.66
C GLY A 512 -0.57 3.28 -18.59
N LEU A 513 -0.82 2.69 -17.41
CA LEU A 513 0.14 2.66 -16.30
C LEU A 513 1.54 2.17 -16.72
N THR A 514 1.62 1.15 -17.57
CA THR A 514 2.89 0.59 -18.05
C THR A 514 3.74 1.59 -18.84
N THR A 515 3.12 2.59 -19.47
CA THR A 515 3.80 3.66 -20.19
C THR A 515 4.43 4.62 -19.20
N CYS A 516 3.67 5.04 -18.17
CA CYS A 516 4.19 5.84 -17.07
C CYS A 516 5.35 5.12 -16.33
N GLU A 517 5.21 3.81 -16.07
CA GLU A 517 6.24 3.00 -15.40
C GLU A 517 7.49 2.82 -16.26
N ALA A 518 7.36 2.70 -17.58
CA ALA A 518 8.51 2.67 -18.49
C ALA A 518 9.31 3.98 -18.44
N LEU A 519 8.62 5.13 -18.54
CA LEU A 519 9.23 6.45 -18.41
C LEU A 519 9.91 6.62 -17.05
N LEU A 520 9.22 6.21 -15.97
CA LEU A 520 9.73 6.23 -14.60
C LEU A 520 11.02 5.40 -14.46
N MET A 521 11.15 4.30 -15.21
CA MET A 521 12.33 3.44 -15.21
C MET A 521 13.36 3.76 -16.29
N GLY A 522 13.27 4.93 -16.92
CA GLY A 522 14.26 5.39 -17.89
C GLY A 522 14.16 4.71 -19.26
N VAL A 523 13.00 4.17 -19.63
CA VAL A 523 12.79 3.47 -20.89
C VAL A 523 11.83 4.26 -21.78
N PRO A 524 12.28 4.78 -22.95
CA PRO A 524 11.38 5.44 -23.88
C PRO A 524 10.38 4.45 -24.49
N VAL A 525 9.15 4.93 -24.72
CA VAL A 525 8.05 4.15 -25.28
C VAL A 525 7.69 4.75 -26.64
N VAL A 526 7.69 3.94 -27.70
CA VAL A 526 7.17 4.37 -29.02
C VAL A 526 5.76 3.83 -29.21
N THR A 527 4.80 4.70 -29.56
CA THR A 527 3.39 4.32 -29.73
C THR A 527 2.82 4.77 -31.06
N PHE A 528 1.98 3.92 -31.65
CA PHE A 528 1.11 4.25 -32.77
C PHE A 528 -0.33 4.25 -32.24
N PRO A 529 -1.02 5.40 -32.20
CA PRO A 529 -2.37 5.47 -31.61
C PRO A 529 -3.38 4.57 -32.33
N GLY A 530 -4.15 3.82 -31.55
CA GLY A 530 -5.26 2.99 -32.02
C GLY A 530 -6.54 3.77 -32.33
N PRO A 531 -7.57 3.08 -32.84
CA PRO A 531 -8.80 3.69 -33.35
C PRO A 531 -9.83 4.05 -32.27
N THR A 532 -9.60 3.67 -31.02
CA THR A 532 -10.52 3.93 -29.89
C THR A 532 -9.74 4.54 -28.72
N PHE A 533 -10.45 5.02 -27.70
CA PHE A 533 -9.84 5.55 -26.47
C PHE A 533 -8.76 4.59 -25.91
N ALA A 534 -9.07 3.28 -25.81
CA ALA A 534 -8.10 2.25 -25.37
C ALA A 534 -6.77 2.21 -26.13
N GLY A 535 -6.74 2.70 -27.38
CA GLY A 535 -5.55 2.75 -28.22
C GLY A 535 -4.72 4.02 -28.06
N ARG A 536 -5.13 4.97 -27.21
CA ARG A 536 -4.56 6.32 -27.17
C ARG A 536 -3.90 6.70 -25.85
N HIS A 537 -4.08 5.90 -24.80
CA HIS A 537 -3.48 6.12 -23.47
C HIS A 537 -1.99 6.49 -23.52
N SER A 538 -1.15 5.71 -24.20
CA SER A 538 0.28 6.03 -24.31
C SER A 538 0.53 7.38 -24.98
N ALA A 539 -0.27 7.73 -25.98
CA ALA A 539 -0.10 8.98 -26.71
C ALA A 539 -0.36 10.19 -25.81
N THR A 540 -1.43 10.16 -24.99
CA THR A 540 -1.69 11.26 -24.06
C THR A 540 -0.57 11.39 -23.01
N HIS A 541 -0.12 10.28 -22.42
CA HIS A 541 0.95 10.31 -21.42
C HIS A 541 2.27 10.82 -22.01
N LEU A 542 2.63 10.41 -23.23
CA LEU A 542 3.86 10.85 -23.89
C LEU A 542 3.82 12.33 -24.27
N VAL A 543 2.73 12.80 -24.87
CA VAL A 543 2.60 14.22 -25.24
C VAL A 543 2.62 15.11 -23.99
N ASN A 544 1.90 14.73 -22.93
CA ASN A 544 1.88 15.49 -21.68
C ASN A 544 3.18 15.37 -20.89
N ALA A 545 3.97 14.32 -21.08
CA ALA A 545 5.34 14.23 -20.57
C ALA A 545 6.34 15.10 -21.37
N GLY A 546 5.92 15.72 -22.47
CA GLY A 546 6.77 16.54 -23.34
C GLY A 546 7.52 15.76 -24.41
N LEU A 547 7.03 14.57 -24.80
CA LEU A 547 7.66 13.65 -25.75
C LEU A 547 6.75 13.34 -26.98
N PRO A 548 6.16 14.35 -27.65
CA PRO A 548 5.26 14.12 -28.78
C PRO A 548 5.91 13.38 -29.95
N GLU A 549 7.23 13.45 -30.09
CA GLU A 549 7.99 12.78 -31.14
C GLU A 549 8.02 11.25 -31.01
N LEU A 550 7.59 10.70 -29.87
CA LEU A 550 7.44 9.26 -29.66
C LEU A 550 6.04 8.74 -30.03
N VAL A 551 5.14 9.63 -30.44
CA VAL A 551 3.81 9.31 -30.96
C VAL A 551 3.84 9.40 -32.49
N VAL A 552 3.72 8.24 -33.15
CA VAL A 552 3.79 8.15 -34.62
C VAL A 552 2.39 7.96 -35.24
N ASN A 553 2.29 8.10 -36.56
CA ASN A 553 1.01 8.05 -37.29
C ASN A 553 0.90 6.93 -38.34
N SER A 554 1.92 6.07 -38.48
CA SER A 554 1.89 4.87 -39.32
C SER A 554 2.85 3.79 -38.82
N TRP A 555 2.69 2.57 -39.30
CA TRP A 555 3.60 1.45 -38.99
C TRP A 555 5.01 1.68 -39.54
N GLU A 556 5.13 2.33 -40.70
CA GLU A 556 6.42 2.67 -41.30
C GLU A 556 7.17 3.67 -40.42
N HIS A 557 6.49 4.73 -39.96
CA HIS A 557 7.07 5.68 -39.02
C HIS A 557 7.35 5.06 -37.64
N TYR A 558 6.52 4.12 -37.18
CA TYR A 558 6.78 3.36 -35.94
C TYR A 558 8.10 2.62 -36.04
N GLN A 559 8.28 1.83 -37.11
CA GLN A 559 9.50 1.06 -37.33
C GLN A 559 10.71 1.98 -37.45
N GLN A 560 10.59 3.05 -38.25
CA GLN A 560 11.67 4.03 -38.42
C GLN A 560 12.09 4.66 -37.09
N ARG A 561 11.13 5.12 -36.29
CA ARG A 561 11.41 5.78 -35.00
C ARG A 561 12.10 4.84 -34.01
N VAL A 562 11.69 3.57 -33.95
CA VAL A 562 12.35 2.59 -33.09
C VAL A 562 13.79 2.32 -33.56
N ILE A 563 14.02 2.19 -34.86
CA ILE A 563 15.36 1.97 -35.43
C ILE A 563 16.26 3.19 -35.18
N GLU A 564 15.75 4.41 -35.34
CA GLU A 564 16.48 5.66 -35.03
C GLU A 564 16.99 5.65 -33.59
N LEU A 565 16.11 5.38 -32.62
CA LEU A 565 16.47 5.27 -31.20
C LEU A 565 17.48 4.14 -30.94
N ALA A 566 17.31 2.99 -31.58
CA ALA A 566 18.19 1.84 -31.42
C ALA A 566 19.59 2.05 -32.04
N SER A 567 19.72 2.96 -33.01
CA SER A 567 20.97 3.22 -33.73
C SER A 567 21.90 4.22 -33.04
N ASP A 568 21.38 5.09 -32.17
CA ASP A 568 22.16 6.09 -31.42
C ASP A 568 22.15 5.79 -29.90
N LEU A 569 23.03 4.87 -29.50
CA LEU A 569 23.13 4.42 -28.10
C LEU A 569 23.57 5.53 -27.14
N GLU A 570 24.32 6.54 -27.58
CA GLU A 570 24.73 7.66 -26.73
C GLU A 570 23.54 8.59 -26.44
N SER A 571 22.71 8.88 -27.44
CA SER A 571 21.44 9.57 -27.21
C SER A 571 20.49 8.75 -26.34
N LEU A 572 20.36 7.44 -26.59
CA LEU A 572 19.48 6.57 -25.80
C LEU A 572 19.93 6.48 -24.32
N LYS A 573 21.24 6.45 -24.07
CA LYS A 573 21.83 6.52 -22.72
C LYS A 573 21.50 7.85 -22.03
N ARG A 574 21.58 8.97 -22.75
CA ARG A 574 21.17 10.29 -22.21
C ARG A 574 19.69 10.34 -21.89
N ILE A 575 18.83 9.86 -22.80
CA ILE A 575 17.38 9.77 -22.60
C ILE A 575 17.11 8.97 -21.32
N ARG A 576 17.64 7.76 -21.22
CA ARG A 576 17.47 6.88 -20.05
C ARG A 576 17.84 7.55 -18.72
N GLY A 577 18.93 8.31 -18.70
CA GLY A 577 19.40 9.00 -17.50
C GLY A 577 18.50 10.13 -17.01
N HIS A 578 17.67 10.72 -17.87
CA HIS A 578 16.87 11.91 -17.53
C HIS A 578 15.35 11.68 -17.62
N LEU A 579 14.89 10.59 -18.25
CA LEU A 579 13.47 10.39 -18.54
C LEU A 579 12.58 10.35 -17.30
N ARG A 580 13.11 9.86 -16.17
CA ARG A 580 12.42 9.91 -14.88
C ARG A 580 12.19 11.35 -14.44
N ASP A 581 13.22 12.20 -14.51
CA ASP A 581 13.09 13.61 -14.13
C ASP A 581 12.13 14.34 -15.07
N VAL A 582 12.15 14.02 -16.37
CA VAL A 582 11.18 14.54 -17.34
C VAL A 582 9.75 14.18 -16.93
N LEU A 583 9.48 12.90 -16.63
CA LEU A 583 8.16 12.45 -16.18
C LEU A 583 7.74 13.15 -14.88
N MET A 584 8.61 13.16 -13.86
CA MET A 584 8.31 13.69 -12.52
C MET A 584 8.01 15.19 -12.54
N ASN A 585 8.63 15.95 -13.46
CA ASN A 585 8.41 17.39 -13.61
C ASN A 585 7.32 17.74 -14.64
N SER A 586 6.68 16.72 -15.25
CA SER A 586 5.63 16.93 -16.23
C SER A 586 4.24 17.02 -15.59
N PRO A 587 3.23 17.57 -16.30
CA PRO A 587 1.83 17.52 -15.89
C PRO A 587 1.30 16.13 -15.52
N VAL A 588 1.88 15.04 -16.06
CA VAL A 588 1.45 13.66 -15.77
C VAL A 588 1.59 13.32 -14.28
N CYS A 589 2.57 13.90 -13.58
CA CYS A 589 2.79 13.68 -12.14
C CYS A 589 2.44 14.91 -11.27
N ASP A 590 1.90 15.98 -11.85
CA ASP A 590 1.52 17.20 -11.11
C ASP A 590 0.10 17.10 -10.54
N SER A 591 0.00 16.46 -9.38
CA SER A 591 -1.27 16.25 -8.68
C SER A 591 -1.98 17.55 -8.29
N GLN A 592 -1.23 18.62 -7.99
CA GLN A 592 -1.83 19.89 -7.58
C GLN A 592 -2.48 20.59 -8.77
N ARG A 593 -1.78 20.64 -9.91
CA ARG A 593 -2.31 21.22 -11.15
C ARG A 593 -3.52 20.42 -11.64
N PHE A 594 -3.44 19.09 -11.65
CA PHE A 594 -4.57 18.25 -12.03
C PHE A 594 -5.77 18.48 -11.10
N ALA A 595 -5.57 18.53 -9.78
CA ALA A 595 -6.65 18.78 -8.82
C ALA A 595 -7.36 20.13 -9.05
N ASN A 596 -6.62 21.17 -9.44
CA ASN A 596 -7.19 22.46 -9.79
C ASN A 596 -8.07 22.35 -11.05
N HIS A 597 -7.58 21.71 -12.11
CA HIS A 597 -8.35 21.51 -13.35
C HIS A 597 -9.59 20.64 -13.13
N PHE A 598 -9.45 19.56 -12.37
CA PHE A 598 -10.56 18.70 -11.98
C PHE A 598 -11.62 19.48 -11.19
N ALA A 599 -11.19 20.27 -10.19
CA ALA A 599 -12.09 21.12 -9.42
C ALA A 599 -12.85 22.10 -10.32
N SER A 600 -12.15 22.82 -11.20
CA SER A 600 -12.75 23.74 -12.16
C SER A 600 -13.79 23.05 -13.05
N ALA A 601 -13.48 21.85 -13.56
CA ALA A 601 -14.40 21.09 -14.39
C ALA A 601 -15.67 20.67 -13.63
N MET A 602 -15.53 20.15 -12.40
CA MET A 602 -16.67 19.75 -11.57
C MET A 602 -17.55 20.95 -11.18
N ARG A 603 -16.95 22.11 -10.92
CA ARG A 603 -17.67 23.36 -10.65
C ARG A 603 -18.42 23.85 -11.89
N ALA A 604 -17.79 23.84 -13.06
CA ALA A 604 -18.42 24.28 -14.31
C ALA A 604 -19.68 23.47 -14.64
N ILE A 605 -19.61 22.14 -14.58
CA ILE A 605 -20.77 21.28 -14.87
C ILE A 605 -21.87 21.42 -13.82
N TRP A 606 -21.50 21.65 -12.55
CA TRP A 606 -22.45 21.92 -11.47
C TRP A 606 -23.18 23.25 -11.66
N GLN A 607 -22.47 24.33 -11.98
CA GLN A 607 -23.07 25.64 -12.25
C GLN A 607 -24.02 25.58 -13.44
N ARG A 608 -23.61 24.89 -14.52
CA ARG A 608 -24.47 24.67 -15.69
C ARG A 608 -25.76 23.93 -15.33
N TYR A 609 -25.68 22.91 -14.48
CA TYR A 609 -26.85 22.20 -13.97
C TYR A 609 -27.76 23.12 -13.14
N CYS A 610 -27.18 23.96 -12.27
CA CYS A 610 -27.92 24.93 -11.45
C CYS A 610 -28.66 25.98 -12.29
N GLU A 611 -28.08 26.38 -13.43
CA GLU A 611 -28.69 27.26 -14.44
C GLU A 611 -29.82 26.59 -15.23
N GLY A 612 -30.06 25.28 -15.04
CA GLY A 612 -31.08 24.52 -15.78
C GLY A 612 -30.72 24.26 -17.25
N LYS A 613 -29.46 24.42 -17.63
CA LYS A 613 -28.97 24.15 -18.99
C LYS A 613 -28.69 22.65 -19.18
N SER A 614 -28.90 22.16 -20.40
CA SER A 614 -28.54 20.78 -20.78
C SER A 614 -27.02 20.58 -20.82
N ALA A 615 -26.55 19.37 -20.55
CA ALA A 615 -25.13 19.03 -20.65
C ALA A 615 -24.57 19.34 -22.05
N ALA A 616 -23.37 19.92 -22.10
CA ALA A 616 -22.65 20.27 -23.32
C ALA A 616 -21.17 19.93 -23.16
N PRO A 617 -20.42 19.62 -24.24
CA PRO A 617 -18.98 19.40 -24.14
C PRO A 617 -18.27 20.57 -23.47
N LEU A 618 -17.27 20.27 -22.66
CA LEU A 618 -16.53 21.24 -21.86
C LEU A 618 -15.04 21.12 -22.17
N SER A 619 -14.39 22.24 -22.45
CA SER A 619 -12.94 22.31 -22.65
C SER A 619 -12.31 23.25 -21.62
N LEU A 620 -11.18 22.85 -21.05
CA LEU A 620 -10.34 23.70 -20.21
C LEU A 620 -9.08 24.11 -20.98
N ASP A 621 -8.65 25.37 -20.84
CA ASP A 621 -7.36 25.82 -21.34
C ASP A 621 -6.23 25.56 -20.33
N ALA A 622 -4.98 25.87 -20.70
CA ALA A 622 -3.80 25.63 -19.87
C ALA A 622 -3.81 26.44 -18.55
N GLN A 623 -4.65 27.47 -18.45
CA GLN A 623 -4.86 28.27 -17.25
C GLN A 623 -6.02 27.73 -16.39
N GLY A 624 -6.66 26.64 -16.82
CA GLY A 624 -7.80 26.02 -16.14
C GLY A 624 -9.12 26.75 -16.36
N GLN A 625 -9.22 27.67 -17.34
CA GLN A 625 -10.47 28.34 -17.66
C GLN A 625 -11.41 27.39 -18.40
N ALA A 626 -12.57 27.17 -17.81
CA ALA A 626 -13.60 26.27 -18.32
C ALA A 626 -14.47 26.98 -19.37
N ARG A 627 -14.68 26.37 -20.54
CA ARG A 627 -15.59 26.88 -21.58
C ARG A 627 -16.41 25.75 -22.20
N PHE A 628 -17.73 25.92 -22.24
CA PHE A 628 -18.62 24.99 -22.93
C PHE A 628 -18.61 25.24 -24.44
N ASP A 629 -18.68 24.18 -25.22
CA ASP A 629 -18.72 24.28 -26.69
C ASP A 629 -19.97 25.06 -27.15
N GLY A 630 -19.75 25.99 -28.09
CA GLY A 630 -20.78 26.91 -28.57
C GLY A 630 -20.97 28.18 -27.71
N GLU A 631 -20.26 28.33 -26.58
CA GLU A 631 -20.31 29.54 -25.75
C GLU A 631 -19.06 30.42 -25.96
N ALA A 632 -19.27 31.73 -26.15
CA ALA A 632 -18.20 32.66 -26.52
C ALA A 632 -17.28 33.07 -25.35
N ARG A 633 -17.73 32.94 -24.11
CA ARG A 633 -17.00 33.35 -22.91
C ARG A 633 -16.72 32.15 -22.01
N PRO A 634 -15.58 32.12 -21.30
CA PRO A 634 -15.36 31.16 -20.23
C PRO A 634 -16.44 31.27 -19.14
N VAL A 635 -16.67 30.17 -18.45
CA VAL A 635 -17.55 30.10 -17.29
C VAL A 635 -16.94 30.91 -16.16
N ASP A 636 -17.71 31.83 -15.59
CA ASP A 636 -17.34 32.52 -14.36
C ASP A 636 -17.57 31.57 -13.18
N LEU A 637 -16.49 30.90 -12.76
CA LEU A 637 -16.55 29.86 -11.75
C LEU A 637 -16.82 30.48 -10.38
N GLN A 638 -18.00 30.19 -9.85
CA GLN A 638 -18.32 30.50 -8.47
C GLN A 638 -17.73 29.41 -7.59
N HIS A 639 -17.24 29.79 -6.40
CA HIS A 639 -16.71 28.87 -5.40
C HIS A 639 -17.32 29.21 -4.05
N PRO A 640 -17.50 28.23 -3.15
CA PRO A 640 -17.76 28.54 -1.75
C PRO A 640 -16.69 29.49 -1.24
N GLU A 641 -17.10 30.45 -0.40
CA GLU A 641 -16.12 31.23 0.35
C GLU A 641 -15.19 30.24 1.04
N ALA A 642 -13.89 30.33 0.72
CA ALA A 642 -12.91 29.65 1.53
C ALA A 642 -13.18 30.10 2.97
N PRO A 643 -13.25 29.17 3.95
CA PRO A 643 -13.42 29.56 5.33
C PRO A 643 -12.45 30.69 5.60
N ALA A 644 -12.95 31.83 6.09
CA ALA A 644 -12.11 32.96 6.44
C ALA A 644 -10.92 32.36 7.17
N GLN A 645 -9.71 32.58 6.67
CA GLN A 645 -8.52 32.15 7.38
C GLN A 645 -8.71 32.73 8.77
N ALA A 646 -8.98 31.85 9.76
CA ALA A 646 -8.69 32.22 11.13
C ALA A 646 -7.27 32.78 11.07
N PRO A 647 -6.93 33.85 11.79
CA PRO A 647 -5.56 34.33 11.83
C PRO A 647 -4.70 33.19 12.43
N ASP A 648 -4.30 32.25 11.57
CA ASP A 648 -3.53 31.09 11.87
C ASP A 648 -2.13 31.67 12.02
N PHE A 649 -1.74 31.80 13.28
CA PHE A 649 -0.37 32.07 13.63
C PHE A 649 0.54 31.17 12.79
N SER A 650 1.47 31.78 12.06
CA SER A 650 2.50 31.07 11.32
C SER A 650 3.84 31.74 11.62
N PHE A 651 4.88 30.95 11.80
CA PHE A 651 6.22 31.48 11.98
C PHE A 651 6.68 32.14 10.68
N LYS A 652 6.83 33.48 10.70
CA LYS A 652 7.31 34.27 9.57
C LYS A 652 8.63 34.93 9.95
N PHE A 653 9.74 34.37 9.47
CA PHE A 653 11.08 34.96 9.63
C PHE A 653 11.79 35.03 8.27
N GLN A 654 12.80 35.89 8.19
CA GLN A 654 13.64 36.08 7.01
C GLN A 654 14.74 35.03 6.94
N GLY A 655 14.92 34.46 5.76
CA GLY A 655 15.92 33.43 5.47
C GLY A 655 15.55 32.05 6.04
N LYS A 656 16.49 31.11 5.94
CA LYS A 656 16.37 29.77 6.51
C LYS A 656 17.08 29.68 7.86
N VAL A 657 16.71 28.69 8.66
CA VAL A 657 17.49 28.25 9.81
C VAL A 657 18.72 27.50 9.29
N VAL A 658 19.90 28.08 9.51
CA VAL A 658 21.18 27.48 9.13
C VAL A 658 21.62 26.52 10.23
N THR A 659 21.70 25.24 9.91
CA THR A 659 22.00 24.16 10.86
C THR A 659 23.37 23.56 10.55
N LEU A 660 24.24 23.46 11.56
CA LEU A 660 25.55 22.82 11.44
C LEU A 660 25.59 21.56 12.32
N ASP A 661 25.70 20.40 11.68
CA ASP A 661 25.69 19.08 12.32
C ASP A 661 27.11 18.49 12.38
N HIS A 662 27.73 18.57 13.56
CA HIS A 662 29.04 17.99 13.84
C HIS A 662 28.89 16.54 14.31
N GLY A 663 29.09 15.58 13.40
CA GLY A 663 28.96 14.14 13.65
C GLY A 663 27.87 13.45 12.83
N GLY A 664 27.12 14.20 12.01
CA GLY A 664 26.05 13.66 11.16
C GLY A 664 24.85 13.10 11.93
N THR A 665 24.67 13.52 13.18
CA THR A 665 23.68 12.95 14.11
C THR A 665 22.25 13.38 13.79
N LEU A 666 22.06 14.62 13.32
CA LEU A 666 20.75 15.10 12.89
C LEU A 666 20.36 14.44 11.58
N ILE A 667 21.26 14.39 10.59
CA ILE A 667 20.96 13.82 9.27
C ILE A 667 20.75 12.30 9.32
N ALA A 668 21.32 11.61 10.32
CA ALA A 668 21.03 10.22 10.64
C ALA A 668 19.62 10.01 11.25
N SER A 669 18.95 11.07 11.70
CA SER A 669 17.69 10.98 12.44
C SER A 669 16.47 11.16 11.53
N ALA A 670 15.35 10.50 11.86
CA ALA A 670 14.09 10.74 11.14
C ALA A 670 13.55 12.18 11.34
N GLN A 671 14.01 12.88 12.38
CA GLN A 671 13.67 14.28 12.62
C GLN A 671 14.13 15.16 11.44
N PHE A 672 15.27 14.86 10.82
CA PHE A 672 15.77 15.62 9.68
C PHE A 672 14.78 15.66 8.50
N VAL A 673 14.16 14.52 8.17
CA VAL A 673 13.17 14.44 7.09
C VAL A 673 11.96 15.34 7.37
N ALA A 674 11.50 15.37 8.63
CA ALA A 674 10.39 16.23 9.03
C ALA A 674 10.76 17.72 8.95
N LEU A 675 11.97 18.08 9.41
CA LEU A 675 12.46 19.45 9.34
C LEU A 675 12.65 19.93 7.90
N GLN A 676 13.19 19.09 7.01
CA GLN A 676 13.40 19.47 5.61
C GLN A 676 12.10 19.71 4.84
N LYS A 677 11.03 18.96 5.13
CA LYS A 677 9.70 19.18 4.53
C LYS A 677 9.10 20.56 4.83
N THR A 678 9.55 21.24 5.87
CA THR A 678 9.11 22.62 6.17
C THR A 678 9.71 23.65 5.20
N ALA A 679 10.70 23.26 4.40
CA ALA A 679 11.52 24.14 3.56
C ALA A 679 12.20 25.31 4.30
N ALA A 680 12.19 25.30 5.64
CA ALA A 680 12.72 26.38 6.47
C ALA A 680 14.17 26.16 6.92
N PHE A 681 14.79 25.02 6.61
CA PHE A 681 16.13 24.65 7.07
C PHE A 681 17.14 24.59 5.92
N SER A 682 18.40 24.93 6.22
CA SER A 682 19.57 24.73 5.36
C SER A 682 20.66 24.07 6.22
N THR A 683 21.09 22.86 5.86
CA THR A 683 21.93 22.02 6.74
C THR A 683 23.30 21.78 6.16
N VAL A 684 24.35 21.95 6.97
CA VAL A 684 25.72 21.55 6.69
C VAL A 684 26.10 20.45 7.67
N ALA A 685 26.48 19.27 7.17
CA ALA A 685 26.77 18.10 8.01
C ALA A 685 28.18 17.56 7.76
N PHE A 686 28.92 17.37 8.84
CA PHE A 686 30.23 16.73 8.85
C PHE A 686 30.10 15.34 9.47
N ASP A 687 30.47 14.31 8.71
CA ASP A 687 30.40 12.91 9.15
C ASP A 687 31.78 12.26 9.10
N PRO A 688 32.56 12.36 10.19
CA PRO A 688 33.93 11.84 10.26
C PRO A 688 34.06 10.36 9.93
N ALA A 689 33.04 9.57 10.27
CA ALA A 689 33.03 8.12 10.12
C ALA A 689 32.27 7.64 8.87
N SER A 690 31.72 8.56 8.06
CA SER A 690 30.96 8.27 6.83
C SER A 690 29.83 7.24 7.05
N ARG A 691 29.09 7.41 8.14
CA ARG A 691 27.98 6.56 8.57
C ARG A 691 26.73 6.72 7.71
N ILE A 692 26.58 7.84 6.98
CA ILE A 692 25.40 8.11 6.16
C ILE A 692 25.58 7.56 4.74
N ASP A 693 24.81 6.52 4.41
CA ASP A 693 24.84 5.82 3.12
C ASP A 693 23.82 6.36 2.08
N ASN A 694 22.78 7.05 2.55
CA ASN A 694 21.68 7.58 1.73
C ASN A 694 21.71 9.11 1.52
N ALA A 695 22.85 9.77 1.75
CA ALA A 695 22.95 11.24 1.74
C ALA A 695 22.42 11.91 0.45
N ARG A 696 22.53 11.25 -0.71
CA ARG A 696 21.98 11.77 -1.99
C ARG A 696 20.46 11.83 -2.00
N GLN A 697 19.78 10.87 -1.39
CA GLN A 697 18.32 10.87 -1.25
C GLN A 697 17.89 11.95 -0.26
N LEU A 698 18.63 12.10 0.84
CA LEU A 698 18.39 13.15 1.83
C LEU A 698 18.54 14.55 1.25
N ALA A 699 19.50 14.76 0.34
CA ALA A 699 19.69 16.02 -0.37
C ALA A 699 18.55 16.39 -1.34
N GLN A 700 17.67 15.45 -1.71
CA GLN A 700 16.48 15.75 -2.52
C GLN A 700 15.35 16.37 -1.69
N LEU A 701 15.40 16.26 -0.36
CA LEU A 701 14.36 16.77 0.53
C LEU A 701 14.49 18.27 0.84
N GLY A 702 15.66 18.86 0.59
CA GLY A 702 15.95 20.27 0.87
C GLY A 702 17.43 20.60 0.80
N GLU A 703 17.84 21.76 1.32
CA GLU A 703 19.23 22.19 1.28
C GLU A 703 20.10 21.40 2.27
N LEU A 704 20.95 20.53 1.75
CA LEU A 704 21.91 19.72 2.50
C LEU A 704 23.30 19.76 1.84
N HIS A 705 24.30 20.22 2.59
CA HIS A 705 25.72 20.12 2.24
C HIS A 705 26.37 19.05 3.12
N TYR A 706 26.64 17.88 2.55
CA TYR A 706 27.17 16.72 3.25
C TYR A 706 28.67 16.52 2.96
N TYR A 707 29.47 16.47 4.02
CA TYR A 707 30.92 16.25 3.97
C TYR A 707 31.28 14.93 4.66
N PRO A 708 31.37 13.82 3.89
CA PRO A 708 31.84 12.55 4.44
C PRO A 708 33.34 12.60 4.72
N HIS A 709 33.77 11.86 5.74
CA HIS A 709 35.19 11.71 6.09
C HIS A 709 35.91 13.04 6.39
N ALA A 710 35.21 13.97 7.02
CA ALA A 710 35.74 15.24 7.49
C ALA A 710 35.11 15.61 8.84
N ALA A 711 35.86 16.32 9.70
CA ALA A 711 35.38 16.80 10.99
C ALA A 711 35.55 18.31 11.16
N LEU A 712 34.78 18.90 12.07
CA LEU A 712 35.15 20.17 12.69
C LEU A 712 36.13 19.90 13.84
N GLY A 713 37.02 20.86 14.13
CA GLY A 713 38.02 20.73 15.20
C GLY A 713 39.05 21.85 15.19
N SER A 714 40.30 21.53 15.50
CA SER A 714 41.40 22.51 15.61
C SER A 714 42.02 22.94 14.29
N GLY A 715 41.59 22.38 13.16
CA GLY A 715 42.22 22.62 11.86
C GLY A 715 43.55 21.86 11.65
N GLN A 716 44.00 21.10 12.66
CA GLN A 716 45.10 20.16 12.52
C GLN A 716 44.54 18.77 12.16
N PRO A 717 45.29 17.93 11.43
CA PRO A 717 44.87 16.56 11.16
C PRO A 717 44.55 15.80 12.45
N ALA A 718 43.37 15.20 12.54
CA ALA A 718 42.98 14.32 13.63
C ALA A 718 43.17 12.85 13.23
N THR A 719 43.05 11.96 14.20
CA THR A 719 42.98 10.53 13.96
C THR A 719 41.54 10.07 14.08
N LEU A 720 41.00 9.46 13.04
CA LEU A 720 39.78 8.66 13.13
C LEU A 720 40.13 7.26 13.65
N TYR A 721 39.66 6.94 14.85
CA TYR A 721 39.75 5.60 15.43
C TYR A 721 38.60 4.78 14.90
N ALA A 722 38.84 3.98 13.85
CA ALA A 722 37.85 3.06 13.32
C ALA A 722 37.78 1.83 14.22
N CYS A 723 36.64 1.64 14.86
CA CYS A 723 36.40 0.59 15.86
C CYS A 723 35.65 -0.60 15.26
N LEU A 724 35.74 -1.76 15.90
CA LEU A 724 35.02 -2.98 15.55
C LEU A 724 33.50 -2.77 15.62
N ASP A 725 33.06 -1.99 16.60
CA ASP A 725 31.73 -1.40 16.62
C ASP A 725 31.76 -0.07 15.85
N PRO A 726 31.08 0.05 14.70
CA PRO A 726 31.03 1.29 13.93
C PRO A 726 30.46 2.48 14.73
N ALA A 727 29.57 2.24 15.70
CA ALA A 727 29.00 3.29 16.54
C ALA A 727 30.05 3.95 17.46
N MET A 728 31.12 3.23 17.76
CA MET A 728 32.27 3.68 18.56
C MET A 728 33.39 4.29 17.71
N SER A 729 33.23 4.39 16.39
CA SER A 729 34.27 4.96 15.51
C SER A 729 34.24 6.49 15.56
N ALA A 730 35.33 7.14 15.95
CA ALA A 730 35.30 8.57 16.27
C ALA A 730 36.68 9.26 16.16
N THR A 731 36.72 10.60 16.28
CA THR A 731 37.99 11.33 16.37
C THR A 731 38.61 11.35 17.77
N LEU A 732 37.80 11.16 18.81
CA LEU A 732 38.32 10.93 20.16
C LEU A 732 38.81 9.49 20.31
N ALA A 733 39.86 9.28 21.12
CA ALA A 733 40.39 7.95 21.39
C ALA A 733 39.42 7.17 22.30
N PRO A 734 39.01 5.94 21.97
CA PRO A 734 38.19 5.14 22.88
C PRO A 734 38.98 4.75 24.14
N LEU A 735 38.33 4.75 25.31
CA LEU A 735 38.96 4.37 26.57
C LEU A 735 39.39 2.89 26.61
N SER A 736 38.73 2.04 25.82
CA SER A 736 39.11 0.65 25.61
C SER A 736 39.85 0.46 24.29
N ALA A 737 41.15 0.16 24.37
CA ALA A 737 41.99 -0.05 23.19
C ALA A 737 41.70 -1.37 22.44
N SER A 738 41.02 -2.34 23.05
CA SER A 738 40.79 -3.68 22.48
C SER A 738 39.78 -3.71 21.32
N GLY A 739 39.13 -2.58 21.02
CA GLY A 739 38.11 -2.45 19.99
C GLY A 739 38.52 -1.64 18.75
N VAL A 740 39.74 -1.10 18.67
CA VAL A 740 40.18 -0.30 17.51
C VAL A 740 40.71 -1.21 16.40
N LEU A 741 40.06 -1.20 15.24
CA LEU A 741 40.49 -1.94 14.05
C LEU A 741 41.65 -1.23 13.33
N THR A 742 41.52 0.08 13.13
CA THR A 742 42.54 0.88 12.44
C THR A 742 42.47 2.35 12.84
N LYS A 743 43.56 3.09 12.59
CA LYS A 743 43.68 4.53 12.83
C LYS A 743 43.90 5.21 11.49
N LEU A 744 42.97 6.06 11.08
CA LEU A 744 42.99 6.73 9.79
C LEU A 744 43.24 8.23 9.99
N PRO A 745 44.10 8.89 9.17
CA PRO A 745 44.22 10.33 9.21
C PRO A 745 42.92 10.97 8.73
N LEU A 746 42.42 11.98 9.45
CA LEU A 746 41.19 12.69 9.14
C LEU A 746 41.45 14.20 9.09
N PRO A 747 41.08 14.90 8.01
CA PRO A 747 41.16 16.35 7.98
C PRO A 747 40.14 16.96 8.95
N THR A 748 40.58 17.95 9.72
CA THR A 748 39.68 18.79 10.53
C THR A 748 39.69 20.22 10.04
N LEU A 749 38.57 20.92 10.22
CA LEU A 749 38.40 22.33 9.89
C LEU A 749 38.06 23.12 11.15
N LYS A 750 38.71 24.27 11.35
CA LYS A 750 38.25 25.24 12.37
C LYS A 750 36.92 25.82 11.93
N LEU A 751 35.95 25.86 12.83
CA LEU A 751 34.62 26.41 12.55
C LEU A 751 34.71 27.85 12.02
N ASP A 752 35.56 28.69 12.62
CA ASP A 752 35.77 30.07 12.17
C ASP A 752 36.57 30.21 10.88
N ALA A 753 37.21 29.15 10.38
CA ALA A 753 37.98 29.16 9.14
C ALA A 753 37.17 28.76 7.90
N ILE A 754 35.89 28.40 8.06
CA ILE A 754 35.03 28.05 6.92
C ILE A 754 34.63 29.34 6.21
N ASN A 755 35.23 29.58 5.04
CA ASN A 755 34.95 30.74 4.21
C ASN A 755 33.58 30.62 3.56
N GLY A 756 32.76 31.68 3.66
CA GLY A 756 31.41 31.72 3.06
C GLY A 756 30.33 30.99 3.85
N LEU A 757 30.63 30.48 5.07
CA LEU A 757 29.61 29.91 5.96
C LEU A 757 28.65 31.03 6.42
N PRO A 758 27.33 30.90 6.18
CA PRO A 758 26.34 31.82 6.76
C PRO A 758 26.35 31.77 8.30
N PRO A 759 25.80 32.77 8.99
CA PRO A 759 25.62 32.72 10.44
C PRO A 759 24.87 31.43 10.84
N VAL A 760 25.51 30.62 11.69
CA VAL A 760 24.97 29.31 12.11
C VAL A 760 23.91 29.54 13.17
N ASP A 761 22.64 29.30 12.88
CA ASP A 761 21.53 29.47 13.83
C ASP A 761 21.50 28.33 14.87
N TRP A 762 21.71 27.09 14.42
CA TRP A 762 21.66 25.88 15.26
C TRP A 762 22.92 25.03 15.07
N LEU A 763 23.71 24.89 16.13
CA LEU A 763 24.90 24.06 16.18
C LEU A 763 24.61 22.76 16.94
N LEU A 764 24.81 21.62 16.29
CA LEU A 764 24.79 20.31 16.93
C LEU A 764 26.22 19.81 17.10
N LEU A 765 26.55 19.43 18.32
CA LEU A 765 27.80 18.82 18.73
C LEU A 765 27.52 17.40 19.18
N ASP A 766 28.17 16.42 18.54
CA ASP A 766 28.08 15.05 19.02
C ASP A 766 28.92 14.82 20.29
N ASN A 767 28.86 13.58 20.77
CA ASN A 767 29.59 13.12 21.94
C ASN A 767 30.83 12.29 21.60
N LEU A 768 31.11 12.00 20.33
CA LEU A 768 32.19 11.08 19.95
C LEU A 768 33.38 11.80 19.35
N ASN A 769 33.14 12.95 18.73
CA ASN A 769 34.17 13.80 18.15
C ASN A 769 34.53 14.95 19.10
N ASP A 770 35.63 15.65 18.81
CA ASP A 770 36.19 16.70 19.67
C ASP A 770 35.36 18.00 19.66
N SER A 771 34.20 17.94 20.31
CA SER A 771 33.27 19.05 20.47
C SER A 771 33.86 20.22 21.26
N LEU A 772 34.87 19.98 22.12
CA LEU A 772 35.56 21.05 22.85
C LEU A 772 36.41 21.89 21.90
N ALA A 773 37.15 21.26 20.98
CA ALA A 773 37.91 21.97 19.96
C ALA A 773 37.01 22.76 19.01
N VAL A 774 35.83 22.24 18.65
CA VAL A 774 34.83 22.98 17.85
C VAL A 774 34.40 24.26 18.57
N VAL A 775 34.09 24.16 19.86
CA VAL A 775 33.72 25.31 20.68
C VAL A 775 34.91 26.28 20.83
N GLU A 776 36.11 25.77 21.09
CA GLU A 776 37.34 26.55 21.22
C GLU A 776 37.65 27.40 19.98
N HIS A 777 37.55 26.81 18.80
CA HIS A 777 37.90 27.43 17.52
C HIS A 777 36.70 27.97 16.71
N GLY A 778 35.56 28.15 17.37
CA GLY A 778 34.31 28.64 16.79
C GLY A 778 33.82 29.96 17.37
N GLN A 779 34.71 30.82 17.89
CA GLN A 779 34.34 32.04 18.61
C GLN A 779 33.48 32.99 17.76
N ARG A 780 33.82 33.19 16.49
CA ARG A 780 33.06 34.06 15.57
C ARG A 780 31.72 33.42 15.23
N ALA A 781 31.70 32.15 14.84
CA ALA A 781 30.46 31.47 14.48
C ALA A 781 29.46 31.40 15.65
N LEU A 782 29.96 31.11 16.86
CA LEU A 782 29.15 31.02 18.08
C LEU A 782 28.56 32.35 18.53
N ALA A 783 29.10 33.49 18.09
CA ALA A 783 28.58 34.82 18.41
C ALA A 783 27.17 35.06 17.83
N ASP A 784 26.86 34.43 16.69
CA ASP A 784 25.55 34.53 16.03
C ASP A 784 24.65 33.31 16.28
N THR A 785 25.18 32.23 16.88
CA THR A 785 24.43 31.00 17.12
C THR A 785 23.33 31.11 18.17
N LEU A 786 22.10 30.77 17.76
CA LEU A 786 20.90 30.90 18.58
C LEU A 786 20.66 29.70 19.49
N LEU A 787 21.14 28.52 19.11
CA LEU A 787 20.98 27.30 19.88
C LEU A 787 22.19 26.38 19.70
N VAL A 788 22.76 25.91 20.80
CA VAL A 788 23.74 24.81 20.78
C VAL A 788 23.10 23.59 21.43
N GLN A 789 23.05 22.48 20.69
CA GLN A 789 22.78 21.16 21.22
C GLN A 789 24.11 20.42 21.34
N ALA A 790 24.46 19.96 22.54
CA ALA A 790 25.63 19.11 22.74
C ALA A 790 25.20 17.76 23.32
N ARG A 791 25.47 16.67 22.59
CA ARG A 791 25.32 15.34 23.15
C ARG A 791 26.42 15.10 24.16
N VAL A 792 26.04 14.65 25.34
CA VAL A 792 26.92 14.49 26.51
C VAL A 792 26.74 13.09 27.09
N ASN A 793 27.83 12.46 27.47
CA ASN A 793 27.80 11.18 28.18
C ASN A 793 27.88 11.38 29.69
N PHE A 794 27.14 10.58 30.44
CA PHE A 794 27.25 10.50 31.90
C PHE A 794 28.28 9.45 32.32
N THR A 795 28.58 8.50 31.43
CA THR A 795 29.72 7.58 31.56
C THR A 795 30.62 7.75 30.33
N PRO A 796 31.85 8.28 30.48
CA PRO A 796 32.77 8.46 29.37
C PRO A 796 33.08 7.14 28.66
N THR A 797 33.06 7.16 27.33
CA THR A 797 33.44 6.03 26.48
C THR A 797 34.73 6.32 25.69
N HIS A 798 35.05 7.60 25.53
CA HIS A 798 36.25 8.09 24.87
C HIS A 798 37.03 9.02 25.80
N ASP A 799 38.34 9.03 25.62
CA ASP A 799 39.23 9.97 26.28
C ASP A 799 38.91 11.40 25.82
N HIS A 800 39.03 12.35 26.75
CA HIS A 800 38.69 13.77 26.54
C HIS A 800 37.25 14.06 26.10
N GLN A 801 36.31 13.11 26.27
CA GLN A 801 34.90 13.33 26.00
C GLN A 801 34.30 14.38 26.95
N ALA A 802 33.58 15.37 26.40
CA ALA A 802 33.01 16.44 27.20
C ALA A 802 31.82 15.97 28.05
N ASP A 803 31.90 16.21 29.35
CA ASP A 803 30.73 16.12 30.24
C ASP A 803 29.91 17.44 30.22
N VAL A 804 28.71 17.39 30.82
CA VAL A 804 27.81 18.55 30.94
C VAL A 804 28.51 19.75 31.59
N GLY A 805 29.29 19.54 32.65
CA GLY A 805 29.93 20.63 33.40
C GLY A 805 31.05 21.31 32.60
N LEU A 806 31.84 20.55 31.85
CA LEU A 806 32.91 21.06 31.02
C LEU A 806 32.36 21.83 29.82
N ILE A 807 31.44 21.25 29.06
CA ILE A 807 30.83 21.94 27.91
C ILE A 807 30.04 23.17 28.35
N SER A 808 29.33 23.11 29.50
CA SER A 808 28.62 24.26 30.07
C SER A 808 29.58 25.40 30.40
N ARG A 809 30.73 25.13 31.03
CA ARG A 809 31.73 26.18 31.32
C ARG A 809 32.30 26.80 30.05
N CYS A 810 32.53 25.99 29.01
CA CYS A 810 33.03 26.47 27.72
C CYS A 810 32.00 27.35 27.00
N LEU A 811 30.73 26.94 26.98
CA LEU A 811 29.65 27.69 26.34
C LEU A 811 29.21 28.93 27.15
N ALA A 812 29.29 28.90 28.48
CA ALA A 812 29.02 30.05 29.33
C ALA A 812 29.97 31.22 29.05
N ARG A 813 31.25 30.95 28.77
CA ARG A 813 32.22 31.98 28.35
C ARG A 813 31.87 32.62 26.98
N ARG A 814 30.92 32.05 26.25
CA ARG A 814 30.45 32.49 24.92
C ARG A 814 28.99 32.98 24.95
N GLY A 815 28.48 33.30 26.14
CA GLY A 815 27.15 33.89 26.30
C GLY A 815 25.99 32.89 26.16
N PHE A 816 26.19 31.63 26.54
CA PHE A 816 25.14 30.61 26.58
C PHE A 816 24.89 30.11 28.00
N SER A 817 23.64 29.82 28.32
CA SER A 817 23.21 29.19 29.57
C SER A 817 22.63 27.81 29.27
N PHE A 818 22.95 26.84 30.13
CA PHE A 818 22.31 25.53 30.09
C PHE A 818 20.81 25.68 30.37
N TYR A 819 19.97 25.13 29.50
CA TYR A 819 18.51 25.20 29.62
C TYR A 819 17.93 23.89 30.19
N ARG A 820 18.07 22.80 29.44
CA ARG A 820 17.55 21.48 29.85
C ARG A 820 18.28 20.35 29.13
N LEU A 821 18.11 19.14 29.66
CA LEU A 821 18.40 17.92 28.92
C LEU A 821 17.20 17.52 28.07
N ASN A 822 17.47 17.05 26.87
CA ASN A 822 16.51 16.44 25.97
C ASN A 822 17.03 15.07 25.51
N ASN A 823 16.16 14.26 24.90
CA ASN A 823 16.53 12.95 24.31
C ASN A 823 17.37 12.08 25.26
N LEU A 824 16.94 11.96 26.52
CA LEU A 824 17.62 11.15 27.53
C LEU A 824 17.71 9.70 27.04
N GLN A 825 18.93 9.19 26.90
CA GLN A 825 19.19 7.82 26.49
C GLN A 825 19.65 7.02 27.71
N ASN A 826 18.89 5.98 28.03
CA ASN A 826 19.26 5.03 29.07
C ASN A 826 20.06 3.88 28.49
N GLN A 827 20.88 3.27 29.33
CA GLN A 827 21.51 1.99 29.04
C GLN A 827 20.39 0.96 28.82
N ALA A 828 20.61 0.06 27.87
CA ALA A 828 19.80 -1.14 27.74
C ALA A 828 19.56 -1.77 29.13
N ASN A 829 18.31 -1.81 29.58
CA ASN A 829 17.82 -2.61 30.71
C ASN A 829 18.12 -2.04 32.10
N ALA A 830 18.54 -0.78 32.16
CA ALA A 830 18.70 -0.06 33.40
C ALA A 830 18.01 1.30 33.28
N SER A 831 17.55 1.83 34.40
CA SER A 831 17.23 3.27 34.52
C SER A 831 18.49 4.14 34.59
N HIS A 832 19.64 3.62 34.17
CA HIS A 832 20.92 4.30 34.18
C HIS A 832 21.05 5.11 32.90
N LEU A 833 21.16 6.43 33.05
CA LEU A 833 21.29 7.37 31.95
C LEU A 833 22.72 7.31 31.37
N VAL A 834 22.84 7.07 30.07
CA VAL A 834 24.13 6.93 29.37
C VAL A 834 24.53 8.24 28.71
N CYS A 835 23.60 8.85 27.98
CA CYS A 835 23.82 10.15 27.36
C CYS A 835 22.51 10.95 27.25
N ALA A 836 22.65 12.23 26.95
CA ALA A 836 21.53 13.12 26.70
C ALA A 836 21.96 14.24 25.76
N ASP A 837 21.01 14.94 25.17
CA ASP A 837 21.23 16.16 24.42
C ASP A 837 21.07 17.35 25.37
N ALA A 838 22.19 17.98 25.75
CA ALA A 838 22.19 19.20 26.56
C ALA A 838 21.93 20.42 25.66
N LEU A 839 20.85 21.14 25.96
CA LEU A 839 20.45 22.33 25.20
C LEU A 839 20.96 23.59 25.89
N PHE A 840 21.60 24.46 25.12
CA PHE A 840 22.17 25.72 25.57
C PHE A 840 21.54 26.87 24.80
N LEU A 841 20.86 27.76 25.53
CA LEU A 841 20.24 28.97 25.01
C LEU A 841 21.13 30.18 25.27
N PRO A 842 20.99 31.29 24.52
CA PRO A 842 21.63 32.55 24.85
C PRO A 842 21.33 32.94 26.32
N ASP A 843 22.35 33.41 27.05
CA ASP A 843 22.12 33.92 28.40
C ASP A 843 21.27 35.20 28.38
N ALA A 844 20.86 35.70 29.55
CA ALA A 844 20.00 36.88 29.63
C ALA A 844 20.59 38.12 28.93
N SER A 845 21.91 38.32 28.99
CA SER A 845 22.59 39.45 28.35
C SER A 845 22.50 39.34 26.83
N ARG A 846 22.72 38.15 26.28
CA ARG A 846 22.68 37.90 24.84
C ARG A 846 21.26 37.81 24.30
N MET A 847 20.34 37.24 25.08
CA MET A 847 18.92 37.16 24.76
C MET A 847 18.30 38.57 24.62
N ALA A 848 18.76 39.55 25.41
CA ALA A 848 18.32 40.94 25.29
C ALA A 848 18.76 41.61 23.98
N THR A 849 19.87 41.19 23.38
CA THR A 849 20.42 41.79 22.16
C THR A 849 19.96 41.12 20.86
N LEU A 850 19.18 40.03 20.93
CA LEU A 850 18.67 39.35 19.73
C LEU A 850 17.69 40.25 18.96
N SER A 851 17.85 40.30 17.64
CA SER A 851 16.88 40.91 16.73
C SER A 851 15.56 40.12 16.69
N ASP A 852 14.48 40.76 16.26
CA ASP A 852 13.18 40.11 16.12
C ASP A 852 13.25 38.87 15.21
N ASN A 853 14.03 38.94 14.14
CA ASN A 853 14.23 37.81 13.23
C ASN A 853 14.93 36.63 13.92
N GLN A 854 15.95 36.90 14.75
CA GLN A 854 16.63 35.87 15.54
C GLN A 854 15.71 35.29 16.62
N ARG A 855 14.89 36.12 17.28
CA ARG A 855 13.88 35.66 18.23
C ARG A 855 12.85 34.74 17.57
N LEU A 856 12.38 35.09 16.36
CA LEU A 856 11.45 34.27 15.57
C LEU A 856 12.07 32.92 15.16
N LYS A 857 13.31 32.93 14.65
CA LYS A 857 14.04 31.71 14.30
C LYS A 857 14.24 30.81 15.52
N LEU A 858 14.64 31.37 16.66
CA LEU A 858 14.83 30.63 17.90
C LEU A 858 13.49 30.07 18.43
N ALA A 859 12.40 30.85 18.39
CA ALA A 859 11.07 30.39 18.78
C ALA A 859 10.57 29.26 17.86
N PHE A 860 10.79 29.38 16.56
CA PHE A 860 10.46 28.34 15.58
C PHE A 860 11.26 27.05 15.82
N LEU A 861 12.57 27.16 16.06
CA LEU A 861 13.44 26.03 16.40
C LEU A 861 12.97 25.31 17.67
N LEU A 862 12.72 26.07 18.73
CA LEU A 862 12.29 25.53 20.03
C LEU A 862 10.91 24.85 19.94
N HIS A 863 9.98 25.42 19.17
CA HIS A 863 8.69 24.80 18.89
C HIS A 863 8.86 23.50 18.08
N THR A 864 9.55 23.59 16.94
CA THR A 864 9.54 22.54 15.89
C THR A 864 10.46 21.37 16.23
N ALA A 865 11.66 21.65 16.76
CA ALA A 865 12.66 20.61 17.03
C ALA A 865 12.59 20.06 18.46
N TYR A 866 12.04 20.81 19.42
CA TYR A 866 12.13 20.45 20.85
C TYR A 866 10.82 20.52 21.62
N GLY A 867 9.73 21.05 21.06
CA GLY A 867 8.48 21.24 21.81
C GLY A 867 8.61 22.13 23.04
N ALA A 868 9.58 23.06 23.06
CA ALA A 868 9.78 24.02 24.15
C ALA A 868 8.87 25.25 23.94
N HIS A 869 7.56 25.03 24.13
CA HIS A 869 6.51 26.00 23.83
C HIS A 869 6.47 27.21 24.77
N ASP A 870 6.93 27.03 26.00
CA ASP A 870 7.05 28.07 27.02
C ASP A 870 8.04 29.16 26.58
N VAL A 871 9.28 28.76 26.28
CA VAL A 871 10.33 29.70 25.84
C VAL A 871 10.00 30.27 24.46
N ALA A 872 9.43 29.48 23.55
CA ALA A 872 8.96 29.98 22.27
C ALA A 872 7.89 31.08 22.44
N SER A 873 6.95 30.92 23.38
CA SER A 873 5.94 31.93 23.70
C SER A 873 6.56 33.19 24.31
N GLU A 874 7.56 33.06 25.18
CA GLU A 874 8.27 34.19 25.78
C GLU A 874 9.05 35.00 24.73
N LEU A 875 9.74 34.32 23.82
CA LEU A 875 10.47 34.94 22.71
C LEU A 875 9.52 35.70 21.78
N LEU A 876 8.36 35.12 21.46
CA LEU A 876 7.33 35.81 20.66
C LEU A 876 6.73 36.99 21.41
N SER A 877 6.51 36.88 22.72
CA SER A 877 5.96 37.96 23.54
C SER A 877 6.92 39.14 23.66
N ALA A 878 8.23 38.89 23.58
CA ALA A 878 9.25 39.94 23.57
C ALA A 878 9.29 40.71 22.24
N ILE A 879 8.74 40.14 21.15
CA ILE A 879 8.56 40.82 19.86
C ILE A 879 7.23 41.57 19.88
N ASP A 880 6.15 40.84 20.14
CA ASP A 880 4.78 41.35 20.15
C ASP A 880 3.89 40.45 21.05
N PRO A 881 3.31 41.01 22.13
CA PRO A 881 2.36 40.27 22.98
C PRO A 881 1.16 39.70 22.22
N GLU A 882 0.70 40.34 21.15
CA GLU A 882 -0.42 39.84 20.34
C GLU A 882 0.00 38.60 19.54
N LEU A 883 1.21 38.60 18.98
CA LEU A 883 1.81 37.46 18.29
C LEU A 883 1.95 36.24 19.22
N ALA A 884 2.34 36.45 20.48
CA ALA A 884 2.36 35.39 21.48
C ALA A 884 0.96 34.85 21.82
N ALA A 885 -0.04 35.73 21.94
CA ALA A 885 -1.42 35.31 22.17
C ALA A 885 -1.99 34.49 21.00
N GLN A 886 -1.63 34.84 19.76
CA GLN A 886 -1.98 34.06 18.57
C GLN A 886 -1.28 32.69 18.56
N TYR A 887 0.01 32.64 18.93
CA TYR A 887 0.77 31.39 19.07
C TYR A 887 0.16 30.44 20.10
N VAL A 888 -0.23 30.95 21.27
CA VAL A 888 -0.86 30.14 22.33
C VAL A 888 -2.19 29.55 21.83
N LYS A 889 -3.01 30.35 21.13
CA LYS A 889 -4.25 29.85 20.50
C LYS A 889 -3.99 28.78 19.45
N TYR A 890 -2.96 28.96 18.62
CA TYR A 890 -2.53 27.98 17.62
C TYR A 890 -2.06 26.67 18.26
N ARG A 891 -1.30 26.72 19.35
CA ARG A 891 -0.85 25.55 20.11
C ARG A 891 -2.02 24.78 20.73
N ASP A 892 -2.98 25.48 21.30
CA ASP A 892 -4.06 24.87 22.10
C ASP A 892 -5.22 24.32 21.25
N ASN A 893 -5.31 24.71 19.96
CA ASN A 893 -6.34 24.24 19.04
C ASN A 893 -5.75 23.93 17.65
N PRO A 894 -4.91 22.89 17.52
CA PRO A 894 -4.33 22.54 16.24
C PRO A 894 -5.45 22.07 15.29
N GLN A 895 -5.59 22.70 14.13
CA GLN A 895 -6.29 22.06 13.01
C GLN A 895 -5.66 20.67 12.78
N PRO A 896 -6.43 19.66 12.31
CA PRO A 896 -5.93 18.29 12.16
C PRO A 896 -4.92 18.21 11.01
N ALA A 897 -3.70 18.65 11.27
CA ALA A 897 -2.48 18.18 10.65
C ALA A 897 -1.81 17.30 11.71
N GLU A 898 -1.84 15.99 11.52
CA GLU A 898 -1.04 15.09 12.35
C GLU A 898 0.43 15.48 12.23
N LEU A 899 1.01 16.00 13.31
CA LEU A 899 2.46 16.09 13.42
C LEU A 899 3.02 14.65 13.49
N PRO A 900 4.04 14.30 12.68
CA PRO A 900 4.64 12.98 12.75
C PRO A 900 5.30 12.75 14.11
N ARG A 901 5.11 11.54 14.67
CA ARG A 901 5.68 11.11 15.95
C ARG A 901 7.21 10.99 15.87
N ALA A 902 7.88 11.15 17.01
CA ALA A 902 9.31 10.87 17.13
C ALA A 902 9.61 9.40 16.76
N PRO A 903 10.67 9.14 15.97
CA PRO A 903 11.01 7.78 15.53
C PRO A 903 11.43 6.90 16.72
N MET A 904 11.13 5.61 16.60
CA MET A 904 11.52 4.60 17.57
C MET A 904 13.05 4.46 17.67
N GLN A 905 13.59 4.45 18.89
CA GLN A 905 15.01 4.13 19.14
C GLN A 905 15.27 2.63 18.95
N GLU A 906 16.51 2.26 18.62
CA GLU A 906 16.87 0.85 18.41
C GLU A 906 16.55 -0.01 19.64
N PRO A 907 15.70 -1.06 19.50
CA PRO A 907 15.41 -2.01 20.56
C PRO A 907 16.65 -2.65 21.16
N GLN A 908 16.83 -2.50 22.47
CA GLN A 908 17.94 -3.14 23.17
C GLN A 908 17.52 -4.47 23.79
N VAL A 909 18.43 -5.47 23.79
CA VAL A 909 18.17 -6.80 24.37
C VAL A 909 17.97 -6.64 25.87
N THR A 910 16.83 -7.10 26.41
CA THR A 910 16.46 -6.88 27.82
C THR A 910 16.93 -7.89 28.85
N PHE A 911 17.60 -8.93 28.40
CA PHE A 911 18.03 -10.03 29.24
C PHE A 911 19.27 -9.72 30.09
N PRO A 912 19.42 -10.35 31.28
CA PRO A 912 20.70 -10.43 31.97
C PRO A 912 21.80 -10.97 31.04
N ALA A 913 23.05 -10.54 31.23
CA ALA A 913 24.15 -10.86 30.31
C ALA A 913 24.34 -12.37 30.07
N GLU A 914 24.19 -13.19 31.11
CA GLU A 914 24.27 -14.65 31.03
C GLU A 914 23.14 -15.25 30.16
N VAL A 915 21.91 -14.74 30.30
CA VAL A 915 20.73 -15.16 29.52
C VAL A 915 20.86 -14.68 28.08
N ALA A 916 21.29 -13.43 27.86
CA ALA A 916 21.53 -12.87 26.53
C ALA A 916 22.59 -13.67 25.76
N ALA A 917 23.70 -14.04 26.43
CA ALA A 917 24.75 -14.86 25.84
C ALA A 917 24.24 -16.26 25.48
N TYR A 918 23.41 -16.86 26.35
CA TYR A 918 22.81 -18.17 26.11
C TYR A 918 21.83 -18.16 24.92
N VAL A 919 20.90 -17.19 24.89
CA VAL A 919 19.97 -16.99 23.76
C VAL A 919 20.74 -16.77 22.46
N LYS A 920 21.79 -15.94 22.48
CA LYS A 920 22.67 -15.71 21.32
C LYS A 920 23.32 -17.01 20.82
N GLY A 921 23.80 -17.85 21.73
CA GLY A 921 24.40 -19.14 21.40
C GLY A 921 23.42 -20.06 20.65
N LEU A 922 22.17 -20.12 21.11
CA LEU A 922 21.12 -20.90 20.47
C LEU A 922 20.66 -20.31 19.13
N TYR A 923 20.50 -18.99 19.04
CA TYR A 923 20.16 -18.30 17.79
C TYR A 923 21.23 -18.47 16.72
N THR A 924 22.50 -18.58 17.12
CA THR A 924 23.61 -18.85 16.19
C THR A 924 23.43 -20.20 15.49
N GLN A 925 22.91 -21.20 16.21
CA GLN A 925 22.70 -22.56 15.69
C GLN A 925 21.33 -22.74 15.00
N ALA A 926 20.34 -21.92 15.35
CA ALA A 926 19.00 -21.95 14.77
C ALA A 926 18.97 -21.36 13.35
N SER A 927 18.19 -21.94 12.44
CA SER A 927 17.89 -21.34 11.14
C SER A 927 16.56 -20.59 11.19
N VAL A 928 15.57 -21.11 11.94
CA VAL A 928 14.25 -20.51 12.10
C VAL A 928 14.00 -20.19 13.58
N ILE A 929 13.67 -18.93 13.85
CA ILE A 929 13.48 -18.39 15.21
C ILE A 929 12.09 -17.76 15.29
N LEU A 930 11.31 -18.20 16.28
CA LEU A 930 10.03 -17.58 16.63
C LEU A 930 10.16 -16.88 17.98
N GLU A 931 9.78 -15.61 18.04
CA GLU A 931 9.64 -14.88 19.30
C GLU A 931 8.16 -14.57 19.55
N TYR A 932 7.70 -14.84 20.76
CA TYR A 932 6.51 -14.20 21.30
C TYR A 932 6.96 -13.01 22.11
N GLY A 933 6.58 -11.80 21.67
CA GLY A 933 7.19 -10.54 22.08
C GLY A 933 8.18 -10.04 21.01
N SER A 934 8.21 -8.73 20.80
CA SER A 934 9.17 -8.10 19.88
C SER A 934 10.02 -7.05 20.60
N GLY A 935 11.33 -7.03 20.32
CA GLY A 935 12.26 -6.15 21.03
C GLY A 935 13.72 -6.42 20.65
N GLY A 936 14.65 -6.19 21.58
CA GLY A 936 16.07 -6.34 21.26
C GLY A 936 16.51 -7.78 20.99
N SER A 937 15.85 -8.79 21.56
CA SER A 937 16.09 -10.20 21.21
C SER A 937 15.80 -10.47 19.73
N THR A 938 14.78 -9.81 19.18
CA THR A 938 14.44 -9.89 17.76
C THR A 938 15.59 -9.36 16.91
N LEU A 939 16.23 -8.28 17.35
CA LEU A 939 17.40 -7.72 16.66
C LEU A 939 18.66 -8.56 16.86
N LEU A 940 18.82 -9.19 18.02
CA LEU A 940 19.90 -10.15 18.26
C LEU A 940 19.88 -11.28 17.22
N ALA A 941 18.69 -11.80 16.89
CA ALA A 941 18.51 -12.79 15.82
C ALA A 941 18.72 -12.17 14.42
N ALA A 942 18.13 -10.99 14.18
CA ALA A 942 18.16 -10.32 12.88
C ALA A 942 19.57 -9.92 12.42
N ASN A 943 20.46 -9.64 13.37
CA ASN A 943 21.87 -9.30 13.13
C ASN A 943 22.74 -10.52 12.75
N MET A 944 22.18 -11.73 12.75
CA MET A 944 22.85 -12.92 12.25
C MET A 944 22.39 -13.20 10.81
N PRO A 945 23.29 -13.48 9.85
CA PRO A 945 22.89 -13.77 8.47
C PRO A 945 22.20 -15.14 8.34
N GLY A 946 21.30 -15.25 7.35
CA GLY A 946 20.67 -16.51 6.97
C GLY A 946 19.64 -17.05 7.95
N LYS A 947 19.01 -16.18 8.75
CA LYS A 947 17.97 -16.53 9.72
C LYS A 947 16.59 -16.20 9.18
N THR A 948 15.62 -17.06 9.46
CA THR A 948 14.19 -16.73 9.35
C THR A 948 13.71 -16.34 10.74
N VAL A 949 13.46 -15.04 10.97
CA VAL A 949 13.04 -14.50 12.28
C VAL A 949 11.60 -14.02 12.20
N ILE A 950 10.74 -14.53 13.06
CA ILE A 950 9.33 -14.14 13.17
C ILE A 950 9.06 -13.74 14.61
N SER A 951 8.51 -12.55 14.85
CA SER A 951 8.17 -12.07 16.19
C SER A 951 6.71 -11.67 16.28
N VAL A 952 5.98 -12.16 17.27
CA VAL A 952 4.56 -11.84 17.49
C VAL A 952 4.43 -10.69 18.49
N GLU A 953 3.73 -9.63 18.10
CA GLU A 953 3.56 -8.43 18.93
C GLU A 953 2.08 -8.07 19.06
N ASN A 954 1.62 -7.70 20.26
CA ASN A 954 0.24 -7.30 20.49
C ASN A 954 0.03 -5.79 20.63
N ASP A 955 1.07 -5.05 20.98
CA ASP A 955 0.99 -3.60 20.99
C ASP A 955 1.08 -3.10 19.53
N ALA A 956 -0.06 -2.68 18.98
CA ALA A 956 -0.17 -2.25 17.60
C ALA A 956 0.77 -1.08 17.29
N ARG A 957 1.00 -0.20 18.27
CA ARG A 957 1.90 0.95 18.12
C ARG A 957 3.35 0.49 18.15
N TRP A 958 3.75 -0.36 19.09
CA TRP A 958 5.10 -0.91 19.15
C TRP A 958 5.42 -1.78 17.92
N ALA A 959 4.45 -2.55 17.42
CA ALA A 959 4.62 -3.36 16.22
C ALA A 959 4.84 -2.48 14.98
N GLU A 960 4.05 -1.41 14.83
CA GLU A 960 4.18 -0.44 13.75
C GLU A 960 5.53 0.30 13.83
N ASP A 961 5.90 0.73 15.04
CA ASP A 961 7.17 1.39 15.32
C ASP A 961 8.37 0.45 15.02
N MET A 962 8.31 -0.82 15.44
CA MET A 962 9.31 -1.87 15.15
C MET A 962 9.41 -2.15 13.66
N GLN A 963 8.27 -2.29 12.97
CA GLN A 963 8.22 -2.53 11.52
C GLN A 963 8.80 -1.34 10.74
N GLY A 964 8.47 -0.12 11.16
CA GLY A 964 9.03 1.11 10.62
C GLY A 964 10.53 1.19 10.84
N TRP A 965 11.01 0.81 12.03
CA TRP A 965 12.45 0.75 12.31
C TRP A 965 13.16 -0.32 11.46
N ILE A 966 12.66 -1.55 11.44
CA ILE A 966 13.21 -2.68 10.66
C ILE A 966 13.22 -2.38 9.16
N ALA A 967 12.20 -1.70 8.63
CA ALA A 967 12.15 -1.33 7.22
C ALA A 967 13.32 -0.43 6.81
N ASN A 968 13.79 0.41 7.75
CA ASN A 968 14.88 1.35 7.58
C ASN A 968 16.24 0.82 8.06
N ALA A 969 16.27 -0.32 8.77
CA ALA A 969 17.50 -0.93 9.28
C ALA A 969 18.12 -1.92 8.29
N THR A 970 19.44 -1.87 8.14
CA THR A 970 20.22 -2.83 7.34
C THR A 970 20.54 -4.07 8.19
N LEU A 971 19.60 -5.01 8.22
CA LEU A 971 19.71 -6.26 8.97
C LEU A 971 20.08 -7.43 8.03
N PRO A 972 21.11 -8.24 8.35
CA PRO A 972 21.47 -9.46 7.61
C PRO A 972 20.30 -10.43 7.40
N SER A 973 19.41 -10.52 8.39
CA SER A 973 18.18 -11.31 8.32
C SER A 973 17.01 -10.43 8.74
N LYS A 974 16.17 -10.00 7.79
CA LYS A 974 15.05 -9.09 8.10
C LYS A 974 13.95 -9.81 8.89
N PRO A 975 13.71 -9.44 10.16
CA PRO A 975 12.70 -10.09 10.98
C PRO A 975 11.30 -9.65 10.54
N ARG A 976 10.34 -10.57 10.65
CA ARG A 976 8.93 -10.30 10.37
C ARG A 976 8.19 -10.10 11.69
N ILE A 977 7.79 -8.86 11.96
CA ILE A 977 6.91 -8.55 13.09
C ILE A 977 5.48 -8.86 12.68
N TYR A 978 4.81 -9.71 13.44
CA TYR A 978 3.46 -10.18 13.22
C TYR A 978 2.52 -9.55 14.27
N PRO A 979 1.83 -8.44 13.93
CA PRO A 979 0.96 -7.74 14.87
C PRO A 979 -0.35 -8.50 15.11
N ILE A 980 -0.74 -8.64 16.38
CA ILE A 980 -1.97 -9.28 16.83
C ILE A 980 -2.74 -8.39 17.81
N ASP A 981 -3.83 -7.80 17.34
CA ASP A 981 -4.74 -7.05 18.21
C ASP A 981 -5.57 -7.99 19.10
N VAL A 982 -5.13 -8.15 20.35
CA VAL A 982 -5.90 -8.79 21.42
C VAL A 982 -6.71 -7.78 22.27
N GLY A 983 -6.67 -6.49 21.93
CA GLY A 983 -7.24 -5.38 22.70
C GLY A 983 -6.39 -4.97 23.91
N GLU A 984 -6.92 -4.03 24.72
CA GLU A 984 -6.22 -3.54 25.92
C GLU A 984 -5.97 -4.66 26.93
N THR A 985 -4.74 -4.73 27.44
CA THR A 985 -4.36 -5.66 28.50
C THR A 985 -4.18 -4.92 29.83
N GLY A 986 -4.50 -5.60 30.94
CA GLY A 986 -4.26 -5.18 32.30
C GLY A 986 -2.94 -5.71 32.85
N LYS A 987 -2.79 -5.72 34.19
CA LYS A 987 -1.60 -6.30 34.85
C LYS A 987 -1.41 -7.76 34.43
N TRP A 988 -0.15 -8.17 34.26
CA TRP A 988 0.24 -9.53 33.87
C TRP A 988 -0.31 -9.99 32.51
N ALA A 989 -0.46 -9.06 31.56
CA ALA A 989 -0.94 -9.33 30.21
C ALA A 989 -2.41 -9.73 30.07
N ARG A 990 -3.22 -9.73 31.14
CA ARG A 990 -4.60 -10.24 31.06
C ARG A 990 -5.49 -9.32 30.21
N PRO A 991 -6.35 -9.83 29.32
CA PRO A 991 -7.36 -9.00 28.67
C PRO A 991 -8.22 -8.27 29.71
N LYS A 992 -8.50 -6.97 29.54
CA LYS A 992 -9.26 -6.19 30.53
C LYS A 992 -10.74 -6.58 30.62
N ASN A 993 -11.30 -7.21 29.58
CA ASN A 993 -12.71 -7.62 29.58
C ASN A 993 -12.96 -8.91 28.78
N ALA A 994 -14.13 -9.52 29.00
CA ALA A 994 -14.57 -10.76 28.36
C ALA A 994 -14.60 -10.70 26.81
N ARG A 995 -14.78 -9.50 26.22
CA ARG A 995 -14.77 -9.33 24.75
C ARG A 995 -13.35 -9.47 24.19
N GLN A 996 -12.34 -9.01 24.92
CA GLN A 996 -10.92 -9.12 24.55
C GLN A 996 -10.39 -10.53 24.78
N TRP A 997 -10.88 -11.23 25.81
CA TRP A 997 -10.60 -12.66 26.02
C TRP A 997 -10.92 -13.54 24.80
N LYS A 998 -11.96 -13.21 24.03
CA LYS A 998 -12.28 -13.92 22.77
C LYS A 998 -11.15 -13.89 21.75
N ARG A 999 -10.26 -12.91 21.80
CA ARG A 999 -9.12 -12.76 20.88
C ARG A 999 -7.80 -13.26 21.48
N PHE A 1000 -7.78 -13.61 22.76
CA PHE A 1000 -6.58 -14.04 23.50
C PHE A 1000 -5.81 -15.16 22.80
N HIS A 1001 -6.53 -16.21 22.39
CA HIS A 1001 -5.94 -17.39 21.76
C HIS A 1001 -5.24 -17.08 20.42
N THR A 1002 -5.60 -15.96 19.77
CA THR A 1002 -4.99 -15.58 18.48
C THR A 1002 -3.53 -15.16 18.61
N TYR A 1003 -3.10 -14.65 19.77
CA TYR A 1003 -1.72 -14.25 19.98
C TYR A 1003 -0.74 -15.44 19.88
N PRO A 1004 -0.92 -16.52 20.67
CA PRO A 1004 -0.03 -17.66 20.55
C PRO A 1004 -0.27 -18.46 19.26
N LEU A 1005 -1.51 -18.57 18.74
CA LEU A 1005 -1.83 -19.52 17.67
C LEU A 1005 -1.64 -18.99 16.25
N LYS A 1006 -2.03 -17.74 15.97
CA LYS A 1006 -2.29 -17.31 14.58
C LYS A 1006 -1.04 -17.28 13.71
N VAL A 1007 0.13 -16.99 14.30
CA VAL A 1007 1.41 -16.97 13.58
C VAL A 1007 1.75 -18.32 12.97
N TRP A 1008 1.38 -19.43 13.63
CA TRP A 1008 1.65 -20.80 13.17
C TRP A 1008 0.84 -21.20 11.94
N ASP A 1009 -0.25 -20.49 11.66
CA ASP A 1009 -1.16 -20.78 10.55
C ASP A 1009 -0.84 -19.91 9.30
N GLU A 1010 0.20 -19.06 9.36
CA GLU A 1010 0.60 -18.19 8.26
C GLU A 1010 1.27 -18.96 7.10
N PRO A 1011 1.02 -18.60 5.82
CA PRO A 1011 1.60 -19.28 4.65
C PRO A 1011 3.12 -19.37 4.62
N TYR A 1012 3.77 -18.44 5.30
CA TYR A 1012 5.21 -18.26 5.31
C TYR A 1012 5.85 -18.71 6.62
N PHE A 1013 5.07 -19.32 7.52
CA PHE A 1013 5.55 -19.82 8.79
C PHE A 1013 6.33 -21.12 8.58
N GLU A 1014 7.58 -21.12 9.02
CA GLU A 1014 8.45 -22.30 9.04
C GLU A 1014 8.58 -22.81 10.48
N GLN A 1015 8.72 -24.12 10.64
CA GLN A 1015 8.81 -24.71 11.98
C GLN A 1015 10.10 -24.23 12.68
N PRO A 1016 9.99 -23.59 13.86
CA PRO A 1016 11.14 -23.00 14.53
C PRO A 1016 12.08 -24.06 15.07
N ASP A 1017 13.39 -23.77 15.04
CA ASP A 1017 14.40 -24.51 15.78
C ASP A 1017 14.44 -24.05 17.24
N VAL A 1018 14.20 -22.75 17.44
CA VAL A 1018 14.15 -22.09 18.76
C VAL A 1018 12.92 -21.19 18.84
N ILE A 1019 12.19 -21.29 19.95
CA ILE A 1019 11.12 -20.37 20.33
C ILE A 1019 11.54 -19.62 21.58
N LEU A 1020 11.45 -18.30 21.55
CA LEU A 1020 11.62 -17.45 22.72
C LEU A 1020 10.27 -16.89 23.17
N ILE A 1021 9.91 -17.13 24.43
CA ILE A 1021 8.70 -16.61 25.06
C ILE A 1021 9.11 -15.51 26.05
N ASP A 1022 9.11 -14.27 25.57
CA ASP A 1022 9.41 -13.06 26.37
C ASP A 1022 8.26 -12.03 26.35
N GLY A 1023 7.22 -12.30 25.57
CA GLY A 1023 6.06 -11.43 25.38
C GLY A 1023 4.94 -11.70 26.39
N ARG A 1024 3.72 -11.51 25.90
CA ARG A 1024 2.48 -11.68 26.66
C ARG A 1024 2.02 -13.14 26.57
N PHE A 1025 1.13 -13.56 27.48
CA PHE A 1025 0.41 -14.85 27.40
C PHE A 1025 1.30 -16.11 27.42
N ARG A 1026 2.36 -16.08 28.23
CA ARG A 1026 3.49 -17.03 28.15
C ARG A 1026 3.11 -18.51 28.28
N ILE A 1027 2.18 -18.88 29.17
CA ILE A 1027 1.69 -20.26 29.32
C ILE A 1027 1.03 -20.74 28.01
N ALA A 1028 0.22 -19.89 27.38
CA ALA A 1028 -0.49 -20.24 26.16
C ALA A 1028 0.47 -20.37 24.96
N CYS A 1029 1.49 -19.51 24.89
CA CYS A 1029 2.60 -19.62 23.94
C CYS A 1029 3.34 -20.96 24.10
N PHE A 1030 3.66 -21.36 25.33
CA PHE A 1030 4.34 -22.63 25.61
C PHE A 1030 3.47 -23.84 25.20
N VAL A 1031 2.21 -23.84 25.62
CA VAL A 1031 1.26 -24.90 25.25
C VAL A 1031 1.10 -24.98 23.72
N THR A 1032 1.14 -23.85 23.02
CA THR A 1032 1.07 -23.83 21.57
C THR A 1032 2.31 -24.47 20.94
N ALA A 1033 3.50 -24.12 21.41
CA ALA A 1033 4.75 -24.75 20.98
C ALA A 1033 4.72 -26.27 21.19
N TYR A 1034 4.29 -26.72 22.37
CA TYR A 1034 4.13 -28.14 22.70
C TYR A 1034 3.16 -28.87 21.75
N LEU A 1035 1.99 -28.29 21.49
CA LEU A 1035 0.97 -28.93 20.66
C LEU A 1035 1.28 -28.87 19.15
N ARG A 1036 2.06 -27.89 18.69
CA ARG A 1036 2.32 -27.63 17.26
C ARG A 1036 3.71 -28.07 16.79
N ALA A 1037 4.53 -28.63 17.68
CA ALA A 1037 5.85 -29.14 17.31
C ALA A 1037 5.73 -30.30 16.33
N THR A 1038 6.30 -30.15 15.12
CA THR A 1038 6.41 -31.24 14.12
C THR A 1038 7.84 -31.74 13.94
N LYS A 1039 8.82 -31.05 14.54
CA LYS A 1039 10.20 -31.50 14.74
C LYS A 1039 10.65 -31.14 16.16
N PRO A 1040 11.71 -31.76 16.69
CA PRO A 1040 12.32 -31.32 17.95
C PRO A 1040 12.73 -29.85 17.88
N MET A 1041 12.39 -29.09 18.91
CA MET A 1041 12.69 -27.66 19.02
C MET A 1041 13.00 -27.27 20.46
N ILE A 1042 13.67 -26.14 20.61
CA ILE A 1042 14.02 -25.59 21.92
C ILE A 1042 13.04 -24.47 22.25
N VAL A 1043 12.40 -24.53 23.42
CA VAL A 1043 11.56 -23.43 23.92
C VAL A 1043 12.26 -22.79 25.10
N LEU A 1044 12.54 -21.50 24.96
CA LEU A 1044 13.10 -20.64 25.98
C LEU A 1044 11.98 -19.83 26.61
N PHE A 1045 11.76 -20.03 27.91
CA PHE A 1045 10.71 -19.37 28.68
C PHE A 1045 11.37 -18.37 29.64
N ASP A 1046 11.27 -17.07 29.35
CA ASP A 1046 11.86 -16.02 30.19
C ASP A 1046 11.03 -15.72 31.45
N ASP A 1047 11.64 -15.11 32.48
CA ASP A 1047 11.03 -14.80 33.81
C ASP A 1047 10.36 -16.03 34.44
N TYR A 1048 10.86 -17.24 34.17
CA TYR A 1048 10.21 -18.49 34.55
C TYR A 1048 10.47 -18.85 36.02
N VAL A 1049 11.73 -18.76 36.46
CA VAL A 1049 12.15 -19.18 37.80
C VAL A 1049 11.39 -18.41 38.89
N ASP A 1050 11.24 -17.10 38.71
CA ASP A 1050 10.66 -16.18 39.70
C ASP A 1050 9.12 -16.15 39.69
N ARG A 1051 8.47 -16.99 38.87
CA ARG A 1051 7.02 -16.99 38.64
C ARG A 1051 6.43 -18.39 38.82
N PRO A 1052 6.09 -18.79 40.06
CA PRO A 1052 5.57 -20.14 40.34
C PRO A 1052 4.35 -20.55 39.51
N HIS A 1053 3.50 -19.59 39.12
CA HIS A 1053 2.34 -19.87 38.28
C HIS A 1053 2.69 -20.28 36.84
N TYR A 1054 3.91 -20.00 36.34
CA TYR A 1054 4.39 -20.52 35.05
C TYR A 1054 4.81 -21.99 35.13
N HIS A 1055 5.11 -22.52 36.32
CA HIS A 1055 5.54 -23.92 36.53
C HIS A 1055 4.43 -24.93 36.24
N VAL A 1056 3.20 -24.46 36.06
CA VAL A 1056 2.07 -25.30 35.63
C VAL A 1056 2.33 -26.01 34.29
N VAL A 1057 3.21 -25.48 33.43
CA VAL A 1057 3.58 -26.11 32.15
C VAL A 1057 4.42 -27.38 32.31
N GLU A 1058 5.02 -27.61 33.49
CA GLU A 1058 5.82 -28.82 33.78
C GLU A 1058 5.01 -30.11 33.73
N ARG A 1059 3.67 -29.99 33.82
CA ARG A 1059 2.72 -31.08 33.57
C ARG A 1059 2.85 -31.67 32.16
N LEU A 1060 3.38 -30.89 31.22
CA LEU A 1060 3.60 -31.31 29.84
C LEU A 1060 5.05 -31.73 29.61
N VAL A 1061 6.00 -30.87 29.97
CA VAL A 1061 7.43 -31.07 29.76
C VAL A 1061 8.19 -30.44 30.92
N THR A 1062 9.06 -31.19 31.57
CA THR A 1062 9.96 -30.65 32.60
C THR A 1062 11.11 -29.86 31.95
N PRO A 1063 11.54 -28.74 32.54
CA PRO A 1063 12.66 -27.97 32.02
C PRO A 1063 13.96 -28.80 32.06
N THR A 1064 14.78 -28.69 31.01
CA THR A 1064 16.02 -29.45 30.87
C THR A 1064 17.24 -28.67 31.36
N GLU A 1065 17.15 -27.34 31.39
CA GLU A 1065 18.21 -26.46 31.87
C GLU A 1065 17.62 -25.14 32.37
N PHE A 1066 18.26 -24.51 33.35
CA PHE A 1066 17.94 -23.16 33.81
C PHE A 1066 19.16 -22.25 33.62
N VAL A 1067 18.94 -21.07 33.04
CA VAL A 1067 19.98 -20.06 32.85
C VAL A 1067 19.45 -18.75 33.41
N GLY A 1068 19.98 -18.32 34.55
CA GLY A 1068 19.44 -17.19 35.31
C GLY A 1068 17.94 -17.37 35.59
N ARG A 1069 17.13 -16.41 35.14
CA ARG A 1069 15.66 -16.45 35.27
C ARG A 1069 14.94 -17.26 34.20
N MET A 1070 15.65 -17.72 33.17
CA MET A 1070 15.08 -18.37 31.98
C MET A 1070 15.13 -19.90 32.14
N ALA A 1071 14.05 -20.57 31.75
CA ALA A 1071 14.00 -22.02 31.67
C ALA A 1071 14.06 -22.48 30.21
N ARG A 1072 14.83 -23.54 29.96
CA ARG A 1072 14.87 -24.23 28.68
C ARG A 1072 14.02 -25.49 28.74
N PHE A 1073 13.25 -25.71 27.68
CA PHE A 1073 12.53 -26.94 27.44
C PHE A 1073 12.91 -27.51 26.08
N ASP A 1074 13.20 -28.80 26.05
CA ASP A 1074 13.38 -29.54 24.81
C ASP A 1074 12.06 -30.19 24.41
N VAL A 1075 11.33 -29.53 23.50
CA VAL A 1075 10.00 -29.96 23.06
C VAL A 1075 10.14 -30.88 21.86
N ARG A 1076 9.46 -32.03 21.91
CA ARG A 1076 9.42 -33.02 20.83
C ARG A 1076 8.00 -33.14 20.27
N PRO A 1077 7.85 -33.56 19.00
CA PRO A 1077 6.55 -33.85 18.43
C PRO A 1077 5.79 -34.89 19.25
N LEU A 1078 4.48 -34.68 19.38
CA LEU A 1078 3.61 -35.58 20.13
C LEU A 1078 3.24 -36.80 19.29
N ASP A 1079 3.43 -37.99 19.85
CA ASP A 1079 2.88 -39.22 19.28
C ASP A 1079 1.35 -39.28 19.48
N HIS A 1080 0.87 -38.73 20.61
CA HIS A 1080 -0.55 -38.65 20.95
C HIS A 1080 -0.82 -37.47 21.90
N LEU A 1081 -2.01 -36.89 21.81
CA LEU A 1081 -2.44 -35.83 22.71
C LEU A 1081 -2.56 -36.38 24.15
N PRO A 1082 -2.03 -35.68 25.17
CA PRO A 1082 -2.13 -36.11 26.56
C PRO A 1082 -3.57 -35.95 27.05
N ARG A 1083 -4.34 -37.04 26.97
CA ARG A 1083 -5.80 -37.01 27.20
C ARG A 1083 -6.16 -36.54 28.61
N GLU A 1084 -5.34 -36.87 29.60
CA GLU A 1084 -5.52 -36.48 31.00
C GLU A 1084 -5.37 -34.96 31.20
N GLU A 1085 -4.66 -34.29 30.29
CA GLU A 1085 -4.39 -32.86 30.34
C GLU A 1085 -5.28 -32.02 29.41
N LEU A 1086 -6.18 -32.64 28.63
CA LEU A 1086 -7.01 -31.94 27.63
C LEU A 1086 -7.82 -30.78 28.22
N THR A 1087 -8.46 -30.98 29.38
CA THR A 1087 -9.24 -29.92 30.03
C THR A 1087 -8.36 -28.74 30.43
N TRP A 1088 -7.16 -29.01 30.93
CA TRP A 1088 -6.21 -27.97 31.31
C TRP A 1088 -5.59 -27.27 30.09
N LEU A 1089 -5.24 -28.02 29.04
CA LEU A 1089 -4.77 -27.49 27.75
C LEU A 1089 -5.78 -26.56 27.09
N VAL A 1090 -7.09 -26.82 27.23
CA VAL A 1090 -8.13 -25.89 26.76
C VAL A 1090 -8.25 -24.69 27.69
N ALA A 1091 -8.11 -24.90 29.01
CA ALA A 1091 -8.14 -23.83 30.01
C ALA A 1091 -6.94 -22.88 29.91
N SER A 1092 -5.77 -23.32 29.43
CA SER A 1092 -4.56 -22.49 29.28
C SER A 1092 -4.70 -21.36 28.27
N PHE A 1093 -5.74 -21.39 27.43
CA PHE A 1093 -6.11 -20.32 26.50
C PHE A 1093 -7.29 -19.45 26.98
N ASN A 1094 -7.74 -19.66 28.23
CA ASN A 1094 -8.88 -18.97 28.84
C ASN A 1094 -8.55 -18.43 30.25
N GLU A 1095 -9.49 -17.72 30.85
CA GLU A 1095 -9.32 -16.98 32.12
C GLU A 1095 -8.92 -17.90 33.31
N VAL A 1096 -9.33 -19.17 33.29
CA VAL A 1096 -9.18 -20.12 34.40
C VAL A 1096 -7.72 -20.50 34.70
N ALA A 1097 -6.84 -20.62 33.70
CA ALA A 1097 -5.44 -20.98 33.93
C ALA A 1097 -4.59 -19.83 34.52
N TYR A 1098 -5.13 -18.62 34.51
CA TYR A 1098 -4.53 -17.45 35.13
C TYR A 1098 -5.30 -17.01 36.38
N ALA A 1099 -6.52 -17.51 36.59
CA ALA A 1099 -7.33 -17.27 37.78
C ALA A 1099 -7.01 -18.31 38.85
N ASP A 1100 -5.83 -18.16 39.47
CA ASP A 1100 -5.52 -18.48 40.88
C ASP A 1100 -3.99 -18.50 41.05
N ALA A 1101 -3.45 -17.35 41.43
CA ALA A 1101 -2.21 -17.14 42.19
C ALA A 1101 -2.24 -15.72 42.77
#